data_AF-A0A6A6PPP2-F1
#
_entry.id   AF-A0A6A6PPP2-F1
#
_cell.length_a   1.000
_cell.length_b   1.000
_cell.length_c   1.000
_cell.angle_alpha   90.00
_cell.angle_beta   90.00
_cell.angle_gamma   90.00
#
_symmetry.space_group_name_H-M   'P 1'
#
loop_
_entity.id
_entity.type
_entity.pdbx_description
1 polymer ?
#
loop_
_entity_poly.entity_id
_entity_poly.type
_entity_poly.pdbx_seq_one_letter_code
_entity_poly.pdbx_strand_id
1 'polypeptide(L)'
;MAPSATLDIIENGTTVGSTKLSTFELNNPSLVVDAAYIAGQWRLKQDVFEVFGEEDCAGVEVSLLMGVSAEPSTGKPLGRVASCSADDFVEAIEAAHAAQAAFWEDTTATERAAFLKRWYSLIMDNADDLGTIISLENGKTFSEARGEVVYAASFISWFAEEAVRSYGHTIPSSTANTTLYSVREPVGVCGIITPWNFPAAMITRKVAPAIAAGCAVVIKPPSETPYTALALAKLAEQAGAYPGVIHVCPTKDRTAATLLATHPLVSKISFTGSTNVGKMLASLAAKSLKKVSLELGGNAPFIVFDDADLDLAVEGAMFCKFRCSGQTCVCANRLLVQRGAAKAFTAKLVAAVSKLKMGPGLNPDTTQGPLVNNAAVTKVNEHVQDALSKGATLEFGGSRPSNPGFFYTPTVLSGVDQTMIVAQEETFGPLAPIFTFENEADALRIANDTEFGLAGYFFSRDIARCMRVARKLQVGMVGVNTGKISAAEAPFGGVKASGYGREGSLYGLEEYQVVKSVTIGVCGVPREQDQSRLPSTPSALRATDDRSVTVLVHDAGAVRGGADHAIMRRERTSGVALHDALLQAGVTPPSMDEDDEQQANKALDTVDLPKLPSEALVFSSTGGDGSQHQVTDLTGLGESDSTMLMSGEIAAPHVPEDSLQADTTLHSNLEQSLDFGELYSINWEDTVSPDWDWMNLFPAGMDTLTSAQPFAGLSNTLPRPPGRADGLVLPAITDNNHDDEVDPELIGQVAARFGSLHVAPDGKLRYFGTPSNTHLFGSSYSGPYSSPRSVRIDGAHLLRNADLDRQIDPELETHLIELFFSWHNSCNPVVGKSMYWSAREQAHEGIEDGGYYSEVLTNAMCAIGANFEARYHSKLVTFPRPLAEFFADRSKILLEVELDSPCVATVQALLLLSSHEAGFQRTARSWLYNGMAMRLCFDLGLHVNTDPYVERGILSTQEAQARQMTFWASYVMNYRMSFSLGRPFTLDASEITVRRPDAAFKPSPSSWQQYPRESIAQAYSRSSRIQIRDIPDLLGMISEQRILLCDLVEPIARALFVYTFGSLKWRTDFGRYGNVKISSGALMEMSEKATSAMFSWKDNLPEPLNLVSQGDIDVTPQVLVLLLEYHYFQILVHRPWTSRRHQPNPQRGRGYQHARRICVNSACEMARIVAIFESRFGCRRMDVETSQMLPSAALILIFAAISVLDHGDSRDDVLVHLNTFLRAFDELSNVHSDGIGYTGRKRENDEVVPGRVPAMH
;
A
#
# COMPACT_ATOMS: atom_id res chain seq x y z
N MET A 1 28.60 -27.60 30.44
CA MET A 1 29.77 -28.31 30.98
C MET A 1 30.78 -28.52 29.86
N ALA A 2 32.03 -28.11 30.11
CA ALA A 2 33.31 -28.37 29.41
C ALA A 2 33.46 -28.07 27.88
N PRO A 3 34.44 -27.22 27.50
CA PRO A 3 34.81 -26.84 26.13
C PRO A 3 36.11 -27.52 25.61
N SER A 4 36.36 -27.43 24.29
CA SER A 4 37.62 -27.57 23.50
C SER A 4 37.35 -28.41 22.24
N ALA A 5 38.02 -28.25 21.08
CA ALA A 5 39.40 -27.85 20.85
C ALA A 5 39.62 -27.32 19.42
N THR A 6 40.59 -26.41 19.34
CA THR A 6 41.34 -25.96 18.17
C THR A 6 42.02 -27.12 17.45
N LEU A 7 42.09 -27.09 16.11
CA LEU A 7 42.97 -27.94 15.32
C LEU A 7 43.62 -27.13 14.19
N ASP A 8 44.93 -26.93 14.34
CA ASP A 8 45.87 -26.41 13.35
C ASP A 8 46.07 -27.39 12.18
N ILE A 9 46.22 -26.88 10.95
CA ILE A 9 46.86 -27.60 9.84
C ILE A 9 47.95 -26.71 9.21
N ILE A 10 49.16 -26.98 9.68
CA ILE A 10 50.51 -26.95 9.09
C ILE A 10 50.70 -26.32 7.69
N GLU A 11 51.58 -25.31 7.67
CA GLU A 11 52.24 -24.69 6.52
C GLU A 11 53.10 -25.66 5.70
N ASN A 12 53.03 -25.53 4.37
CA ASN A 12 54.14 -25.87 3.47
C ASN A 12 54.23 -24.82 2.35
N GLY A 13 55.01 -23.77 2.60
CA GLY A 13 56.08 -23.35 1.69
C GLY A 13 55.76 -22.69 0.35
N THR A 14 55.10 -21.53 0.35
CA THR A 14 55.56 -20.31 -0.36
C THR A 14 54.74 -19.11 0.11
N THR A 15 55.28 -18.34 1.06
CA THR A 15 54.71 -17.06 1.49
C THR A 15 54.80 -16.04 0.36
N VAL A 16 53.71 -15.85 -0.38
CA VAL A 16 53.42 -14.57 -1.04
C VAL A 16 52.67 -13.75 -0.01
N GLY A 17 53.35 -12.74 0.54
CA GLY A 17 52.84 -11.96 1.67
C GLY A 17 51.49 -11.32 1.39
N SER A 18 50.55 -11.47 2.33
CA SER A 18 49.32 -10.67 2.37
C SER A 18 49.70 -9.21 2.60
N THR A 19 49.65 -8.40 1.56
CA THR A 19 49.81 -6.94 1.68
C THR A 19 48.60 -6.42 2.47
N LYS A 20 48.79 -6.03 3.73
CA LYS A 20 47.72 -5.37 4.51
C LYS A 20 47.27 -4.13 3.74
N LEU A 21 46.01 -4.11 3.30
CA LEU A 21 45.31 -2.96 2.71
C LEU A 21 45.09 -1.88 3.78
N SER A 22 46.16 -1.24 4.28
CA SER A 22 46.16 -0.24 5.36
C SER A 22 45.50 1.09 5.00
N THR A 23 44.70 1.12 3.95
CA THR A 23 44.23 2.30 3.22
C THR A 23 42.77 2.63 3.54
N PHE A 24 41.98 1.59 3.78
CA PHE A 24 40.58 1.68 4.14
C PHE A 24 40.49 1.53 5.66
N GLU A 25 40.56 2.63 6.41
CA GLU A 25 40.28 2.60 7.84
C GLU A 25 38.78 2.33 8.05
N LEU A 26 38.39 1.05 8.11
CA LEU A 26 36.99 0.60 8.21
C LEU A 26 36.69 -0.04 9.57
N ASN A 27 35.43 0.06 10.02
CA ASN A 27 34.97 -0.66 11.21
C ASN A 27 34.93 -2.17 10.95
N ASN A 28 34.52 -2.58 9.75
CA ASN A 28 34.51 -3.95 9.27
C ASN A 28 35.55 -4.13 8.13
N PRO A 29 36.81 -4.46 8.46
CA PRO A 29 37.86 -4.61 7.45
C PRO A 29 37.64 -5.80 6.50
N SER A 30 36.72 -6.72 6.82
CA SER A 30 36.43 -7.88 5.97
C SER A 30 35.69 -7.52 4.68
N LEU A 31 35.19 -6.29 4.55
CA LEU A 31 34.47 -5.82 3.37
C LEU A 31 35.39 -5.49 2.19
N VAL A 32 36.68 -5.21 2.45
CA VAL A 32 37.64 -4.99 1.37
C VAL A 32 38.22 -6.35 1.00
N VAL A 33 37.79 -6.85 -0.16
CA VAL A 33 38.20 -8.14 -0.69
C VAL A 33 38.94 -7.94 -2.00
N ASP A 34 40.10 -8.59 -2.15
CA ASP A 34 40.94 -8.56 -3.36
C ASP A 34 40.78 -9.81 -4.25
N ALA A 35 39.94 -10.76 -3.82
CA ALA A 35 39.60 -11.99 -4.54
C ALA A 35 38.34 -11.84 -5.42
N ALA A 36 38.19 -12.72 -6.41
CA ALA A 36 36.94 -12.88 -7.16
C ALA A 36 35.96 -13.78 -6.39
N TYR A 37 34.65 -13.63 -6.60
CA TYR A 37 33.63 -14.50 -6.00
C TYR A 37 33.01 -15.39 -7.08
N ILE A 38 33.41 -16.66 -7.13
CA ILE A 38 33.04 -17.62 -8.18
C ILE A 38 32.61 -18.93 -7.53
N ALA A 39 31.48 -19.48 -7.96
CA ALA A 39 30.93 -20.75 -7.48
C ALA A 39 30.78 -20.82 -5.94
N GLY A 40 30.40 -19.69 -5.31
CA GLY A 40 30.26 -19.59 -3.86
C GLY A 40 31.58 -19.59 -3.09
N GLN A 41 32.70 -19.34 -3.76
CA GLN A 41 34.03 -19.31 -3.15
C GLN A 41 34.80 -18.04 -3.52
N TRP A 42 35.52 -17.49 -2.55
CA TRP A 42 36.49 -16.42 -2.77
C TRP A 42 37.77 -17.00 -3.38
N ARG A 43 38.10 -16.60 -4.60
CA ARG A 43 39.24 -17.09 -5.38
C ARG A 43 40.32 -16.00 -5.50
N LEU A 44 41.46 -16.26 -4.87
CA LEU A 44 42.68 -15.49 -5.17
C LEU A 44 43.17 -15.85 -6.57
N LYS A 45 43.63 -14.84 -7.32
CA LYS A 45 44.14 -15.00 -8.68
C LYS A 45 45.61 -14.59 -8.72
N GLN A 46 46.39 -15.29 -9.54
CA GLN A 46 47.78 -14.89 -9.81
C GLN A 46 47.82 -13.58 -10.58
N ASP A 47 46.93 -13.45 -11.58
CA ASP A 47 46.72 -12.22 -12.31
C ASP A 47 45.83 -11.27 -11.49
N VAL A 48 46.34 -10.07 -11.27
CA VAL A 48 45.67 -8.99 -10.55
C VAL A 48 45.92 -7.68 -11.27
N PHE A 49 45.01 -6.73 -11.15
CA PHE A 49 45.21 -5.37 -11.65
C PHE A 49 45.15 -4.35 -10.53
N GLU A 50 45.86 -3.25 -10.72
CA GLU A 50 45.78 -2.09 -9.84
C GLU A 50 44.60 -1.20 -10.21
N VAL A 51 43.76 -0.90 -9.22
CA VAL A 51 42.68 0.08 -9.32
C VAL A 51 43.33 1.46 -9.34
N PHE A 52 43.21 2.18 -10.46
CA PHE A 52 43.95 3.41 -10.79
C PHE A 52 45.48 3.25 -10.97
N GLY A 53 45.97 2.04 -11.26
CA GLY A 53 47.38 1.81 -11.62
C GLY A 53 47.72 1.96 -13.10
N GLU A 54 49.02 2.12 -13.40
CA GLU A 54 49.58 2.54 -14.70
C GLU A 54 49.24 1.58 -15.87
N GLU A 55 48.16 1.90 -16.58
CA GLU A 55 48.12 1.87 -18.05
C GLU A 55 47.94 3.30 -18.63
N ASP A 56 47.59 4.28 -17.81
CA ASP A 56 47.29 5.67 -18.22
C ASP A 56 48.45 6.66 -18.08
N CYS A 57 49.62 6.23 -17.58
CA CYS A 57 50.84 7.05 -17.45
C CYS A 57 52.06 6.19 -17.81
N ALA A 58 52.48 6.18 -19.07
CA ALA A 58 53.72 5.51 -19.45
C ALA A 58 54.93 6.32 -18.95
N GLY A 59 55.64 5.83 -17.91
CA GLY A 59 57.06 6.13 -17.73
C GLY A 59 57.53 6.74 -16.41
N VAL A 60 57.01 6.33 -15.24
CA VAL A 60 57.64 6.72 -13.95
C VAL A 60 57.95 5.49 -13.10
N GLU A 61 59.24 5.24 -12.84
CA GLU A 61 59.67 4.25 -11.84
C GLU A 61 59.15 4.65 -10.44
N VAL A 62 58.23 3.87 -9.88
CA VAL A 62 57.75 4.04 -8.51
C VAL A 62 58.63 3.21 -7.56
N SER A 63 59.54 3.89 -6.84
CA SER A 63 60.25 3.30 -5.71
C SER A 63 59.31 3.08 -4.52
N LEU A 64 59.44 1.94 -3.86
CA LEU A 64 58.81 1.61 -2.58
C LEU A 64 58.88 2.77 -1.56
N LEU A 65 57.74 3.41 -1.30
CA LEU A 65 57.55 4.24 -0.11
C LEU A 65 56.17 3.91 0.49
N MET A 66 56.21 3.21 1.62
CA MET A 66 55.05 2.91 2.46
C MET A 66 54.38 4.20 2.95
N GLY A 67 53.04 4.28 2.86
CA GLY A 67 52.26 5.15 3.74
C GLY A 67 51.45 6.29 3.13
N VAL A 68 51.05 6.27 1.85
CA VAL A 68 50.07 7.25 1.33
C VAL A 68 49.01 6.57 0.46
N SER A 69 47.77 6.56 0.94
CA SER A 69 46.56 6.14 0.22
C SER A 69 46.41 6.90 -1.09
N ALA A 70 45.94 6.20 -2.10
CA ALA A 70 46.13 6.51 -3.50
C ALA A 70 44.78 6.29 -4.19
N GLU A 71 44.17 7.34 -4.74
CA GLU A 71 42.75 7.38 -5.10
C GLU A 71 42.51 8.53 -6.12
N PRO A 72 41.32 8.74 -6.74
CA PRO A 72 41.18 9.70 -7.84
C PRO A 72 41.51 11.16 -7.44
N SER A 73 41.51 11.51 -6.16
CA SER A 73 41.92 12.82 -5.63
C SER A 73 43.44 13.00 -5.56
N THR A 74 44.21 11.93 -5.73
CA THR A 74 45.69 11.92 -5.71
C THR A 74 46.29 11.39 -7.01
N GLY A 75 45.52 10.63 -7.79
CA GLY A 75 45.95 10.05 -9.07
C GLY A 75 46.92 8.87 -8.92
N LYS A 76 46.87 8.18 -7.78
CA LYS A 76 47.74 7.03 -7.46
C LYS A 76 46.89 5.75 -7.32
N PRO A 77 47.49 4.53 -7.33
CA PRO A 77 46.76 3.27 -7.23
C PRO A 77 46.18 2.95 -5.82
N LEU A 78 44.88 2.66 -5.73
CA LEU A 78 44.18 2.38 -4.45
C LEU A 78 44.50 1.04 -3.82
N GLY A 79 44.65 0.03 -4.65
CA GLY A 79 44.90 -1.34 -4.26
C GLY A 79 44.90 -2.28 -5.45
N ARG A 80 45.12 -3.56 -5.18
CA ARG A 80 45.09 -4.62 -6.19
C ARG A 80 43.84 -5.48 -6.00
N VAL A 81 43.32 -5.99 -7.10
CA VAL A 81 42.17 -6.90 -7.13
C VAL A 81 42.40 -7.98 -8.20
N ALA A 82 41.83 -9.16 -7.97
CA ALA A 82 41.80 -10.27 -8.91
C ALA A 82 41.45 -9.82 -10.34
N SER A 83 42.15 -10.38 -11.32
CA SER A 83 41.84 -10.22 -12.74
C SER A 83 41.35 -11.55 -13.29
N CYS A 84 40.04 -11.70 -13.45
CA CYS A 84 39.44 -12.90 -14.01
C CYS A 84 39.75 -13.05 -15.51
N SER A 85 40.10 -14.27 -15.92
CA SER A 85 40.29 -14.69 -17.30
C SER A 85 38.97 -15.05 -17.97
N ALA A 86 38.99 -15.34 -19.27
CA ALA A 86 37.81 -15.86 -19.97
C ALA A 86 37.31 -17.19 -19.37
N ASP A 87 38.22 -18.07 -18.95
CA ASP A 87 37.87 -19.36 -18.34
C ASP A 87 37.16 -19.18 -17.00
N ASP A 88 37.55 -18.18 -16.20
CA ASP A 88 36.85 -17.86 -14.94
C ASP A 88 35.40 -17.41 -15.18
N PHE A 89 35.16 -16.64 -16.25
CA PHE A 89 33.81 -16.26 -16.63
C PHE A 89 33.00 -17.47 -17.11
N VAL A 90 33.61 -18.39 -17.85
CA VAL A 90 32.94 -19.65 -18.27
C VAL A 90 32.57 -20.47 -17.04
N GLU A 91 33.50 -20.68 -16.10
CA GLU A 91 33.23 -21.38 -14.83
C GLU A 91 32.09 -20.71 -14.04
N ALA A 92 32.11 -19.38 -13.90
CA ALA A 92 31.05 -18.64 -13.22
C ALA A 92 29.68 -18.81 -13.90
N ILE A 93 29.64 -18.80 -15.24
CA ILE A 93 28.40 -19.00 -16.00
C ILE A 93 27.88 -20.43 -15.85
N GLU A 94 28.75 -21.43 -15.93
CA GLU A 94 28.37 -22.84 -15.78
C GLU A 94 27.87 -23.13 -14.36
N ALA A 95 28.55 -22.60 -13.34
CA ALA A 95 28.13 -22.70 -11.95
C ALA A 95 26.79 -21.98 -11.70
N ALA A 96 26.61 -20.77 -12.26
CA ALA A 96 25.33 -20.06 -12.22
C ALA A 96 24.20 -20.85 -12.87
N HIS A 97 24.46 -21.47 -14.02
CA HIS A 97 23.48 -22.29 -14.73
C HIS A 97 23.09 -23.54 -13.93
N ALA A 98 24.07 -24.25 -13.37
CA ALA A 98 23.84 -25.44 -12.54
C ALA A 98 23.03 -25.12 -11.27
N ALA A 99 23.29 -23.98 -10.64
CA ALA A 99 22.61 -23.57 -9.41
C ALA A 99 21.21 -22.99 -9.64
N GLN A 100 20.95 -22.35 -10.79
CA GLN A 100 19.74 -21.55 -11.00
C GLN A 100 18.45 -22.36 -10.92
N ALA A 101 18.42 -23.57 -11.49
CA ALA A 101 17.22 -24.41 -11.46
C ALA A 101 16.86 -24.81 -10.02
N ALA A 102 17.82 -25.34 -9.26
CA ALA A 102 17.64 -25.67 -7.85
C ALA A 102 17.26 -24.43 -7.03
N PHE A 103 17.90 -23.28 -7.25
CA PHE A 103 17.53 -22.05 -6.57
C PHE A 103 16.06 -21.67 -6.80
N TRP A 104 15.54 -21.82 -8.01
CA TRP A 104 14.13 -21.52 -8.30
C TRP A 104 13.16 -22.59 -7.77
N GLU A 105 13.52 -23.87 -7.88
CA GLU A 105 12.67 -25.00 -7.50
C GLU A 105 12.63 -25.23 -5.98
N ASP A 106 13.76 -25.05 -5.30
CA ASP A 106 13.94 -25.30 -3.86
C ASP A 106 13.63 -24.06 -3.01
N THR A 107 13.32 -22.91 -3.62
CA THR A 107 12.93 -21.70 -2.88
C THR A 107 11.60 -21.11 -3.33
N THR A 108 10.82 -20.70 -2.36
CA THR A 108 9.64 -19.86 -2.56
C THR A 108 10.04 -18.39 -2.75
N ALA A 109 9.14 -17.60 -3.34
CA ALA A 109 9.31 -16.15 -3.41
C ALA A 109 9.50 -15.51 -2.01
N THR A 110 8.84 -16.05 -0.98
CA THR A 110 8.97 -15.59 0.41
C THR A 110 10.36 -15.85 0.98
N GLU A 111 10.97 -16.99 0.70
CA GLU A 111 12.34 -17.30 1.14
C GLU A 111 13.37 -16.41 0.45
N ARG A 112 13.20 -16.16 -0.87
CA ARG A 112 14.03 -15.19 -1.59
C ARG A 112 13.88 -13.77 -1.06
N ALA A 113 12.64 -13.37 -0.73
CA ALA A 113 12.37 -12.09 -0.07
C ALA A 113 13.06 -11.99 1.30
N ALA A 114 13.03 -13.06 2.10
CA ALA A 114 13.69 -13.12 3.40
C ALA A 114 15.22 -12.99 3.27
N PHE A 115 15.83 -13.64 2.27
CA PHE A 115 17.25 -13.43 1.93
C PHE A 115 17.54 -11.96 1.60
N LEU A 116 16.77 -11.36 0.69
CA LEU A 116 16.97 -9.96 0.29
C LEU A 116 16.82 -9.01 1.48
N LYS A 117 15.85 -9.22 2.38
CA LYS A 117 15.71 -8.43 3.61
C LYS A 117 16.92 -8.52 4.52
N ARG A 118 17.51 -9.71 4.71
CA ARG A 118 18.76 -9.86 5.48
C ARG A 118 19.93 -9.13 4.82
N TRP A 119 20.03 -9.22 3.49
CA TRP A 119 21.08 -8.52 2.75
C TRP A 119 20.92 -7.00 2.85
N TYR A 120 19.69 -6.49 2.78
CA TYR A 120 19.36 -5.10 3.05
C TYR A 120 19.84 -4.66 4.45
N SER A 121 19.49 -5.41 5.50
CA SER A 121 19.92 -5.09 6.87
C SER A 121 21.44 -5.02 6.99
N LEU A 122 22.15 -6.02 6.44
CA LEU A 122 23.62 -6.05 6.48
C LEU A 122 24.26 -4.87 5.72
N ILE A 123 23.66 -4.42 4.62
CA ILE A 123 24.12 -3.23 3.90
C ILE A 123 23.91 -1.97 4.75
N MET A 124 22.77 -1.84 5.41
CA MET A 124 22.47 -0.70 6.27
C MET A 124 23.38 -0.66 7.51
N ASP A 125 23.65 -1.82 8.11
CA ASP A 125 24.55 -1.97 9.26
C ASP A 125 26.00 -1.58 8.92
N ASN A 126 26.40 -1.70 7.64
CA ASN A 126 27.73 -1.37 7.14
C ASN A 126 27.73 -0.12 6.23
N ALA A 127 26.72 0.75 6.34
CA ALA A 127 26.53 1.85 5.39
C ALA A 127 27.69 2.86 5.37
N ASP A 128 28.32 3.13 6.51
CA ASP A 128 29.42 4.07 6.61
C ASP A 128 30.73 3.48 6.05
N ASP A 129 30.98 2.19 6.27
CA ASP A 129 32.14 1.50 5.68
C ASP A 129 32.01 1.39 4.16
N LEU A 130 30.81 1.04 3.66
CA LEU A 130 30.52 1.05 2.23
C LEU A 130 30.63 2.48 1.65
N GLY A 131 30.15 3.49 2.37
CA GLY A 131 30.30 4.90 1.99
C GLY A 131 31.77 5.32 1.88
N THR A 132 32.62 4.81 2.78
CA THR A 132 34.07 5.05 2.77
C THR A 132 34.73 4.38 1.57
N ILE A 133 34.40 3.10 1.31
CA ILE A 133 34.89 2.36 0.13
C ILE A 133 34.53 3.12 -1.15
N ILE A 134 33.24 3.46 -1.33
CA ILE A 134 32.76 4.18 -2.52
C ILE A 134 33.47 5.53 -2.66
N SER A 135 33.61 6.31 -1.57
CA SER A 135 34.27 7.62 -1.65
C SER A 135 35.73 7.51 -2.08
N LEU A 136 36.44 6.48 -1.61
CA LEU A 136 37.83 6.22 -1.97
C LEU A 136 37.99 5.72 -3.41
N GLU A 137 37.15 4.79 -3.89
CA GLU A 137 37.31 4.27 -5.26
C GLU A 137 36.65 5.14 -6.34
N ASN A 138 35.56 5.86 -6.03
CA ASN A 138 34.87 6.70 -7.01
C ASN A 138 35.31 8.17 -6.96
N GLY A 139 35.66 8.68 -5.77
CA GLY A 139 36.01 10.08 -5.54
C GLY A 139 34.86 10.97 -5.09
N LYS A 140 33.59 10.55 -5.19
CA LYS A 140 32.46 11.35 -4.67
C LYS A 140 32.58 11.61 -3.17
N THR A 141 31.91 12.66 -2.71
CA THR A 141 31.94 13.02 -1.28
C THR A 141 31.37 11.89 -0.42
N PHE A 142 31.85 11.76 0.83
CA PHE A 142 31.34 10.75 1.75
C PHE A 142 29.81 10.83 1.93
N SER A 143 29.26 12.05 2.01
CA SER A 143 27.80 12.25 2.11
C SER A 143 27.07 11.72 0.87
N GLU A 144 27.60 11.93 -0.33
CA GLU A 144 27.01 11.39 -1.56
C GLU A 144 27.17 9.87 -1.64
N ALA A 145 28.32 9.34 -1.23
CA ALA A 145 28.60 7.91 -1.18
C ALA A 145 27.67 7.18 -0.21
N ARG A 146 27.52 7.67 1.02
CA ARG A 146 26.57 7.13 2.00
C ARG A 146 25.12 7.24 1.51
N GLY A 147 24.77 8.37 0.88
CA GLY A 147 23.46 8.55 0.23
C GLY A 147 23.21 7.53 -0.88
N GLU A 148 24.24 7.19 -1.66
CA GLU A 148 24.17 6.10 -2.63
C GLU A 148 23.97 4.73 -1.96
N VAL A 149 24.64 4.42 -0.84
CA VAL A 149 24.45 3.14 -0.15
C VAL A 149 23.00 2.97 0.28
N VAL A 150 22.39 4.01 0.86
CA VAL A 150 20.96 4.00 1.23
C VAL A 150 20.08 3.82 -0.02
N TYR A 151 20.39 4.53 -1.10
CA TYR A 151 19.67 4.38 -2.37
C TYR A 151 19.82 2.96 -2.95
N ALA A 152 21.01 2.36 -2.91
CA ALA A 152 21.26 0.99 -3.34
C ALA A 152 20.48 -0.03 -2.51
N ALA A 153 20.49 0.13 -1.18
CA ALA A 153 19.75 -0.70 -0.25
C ALA A 153 18.23 -0.64 -0.52
N SER A 154 17.70 0.52 -0.92
CA SER A 154 16.27 0.67 -1.23
C SER A 154 15.79 -0.25 -2.35
N PHE A 155 16.62 -0.56 -3.36
CA PHE A 155 16.27 -1.54 -4.40
C PHE A 155 16.18 -2.96 -3.87
N ILE A 156 17.04 -3.32 -2.91
CA ILE A 156 16.99 -4.64 -2.28
C ILE A 156 15.71 -4.78 -1.46
N SER A 157 15.36 -3.77 -0.66
CA SER A 157 14.09 -3.76 0.09
C SER A 157 12.89 -3.83 -0.86
N TRP A 158 12.87 -2.99 -1.89
CA TRP A 158 11.81 -2.95 -2.88
C TRP A 158 11.60 -4.29 -3.59
N PHE A 159 12.67 -4.91 -4.09
CA PHE A 159 12.54 -6.20 -4.78
C PHE A 159 12.36 -7.40 -3.86
N ALA A 160 12.71 -7.30 -2.58
CA ALA A 160 12.26 -8.28 -1.58
C ALA A 160 10.74 -8.28 -1.48
N GLU A 161 10.12 -7.10 -1.53
CA GLU A 161 8.68 -6.93 -1.50
C GLU A 161 8.01 -7.31 -2.83
N GLU A 162 8.62 -6.99 -3.97
CA GLU A 162 8.07 -7.36 -5.28
C GLU A 162 8.21 -8.87 -5.58
N ALA A 163 9.14 -9.58 -4.95
CA ALA A 163 9.33 -11.02 -5.14
C ALA A 163 8.01 -11.81 -4.95
N VAL A 164 7.25 -11.50 -3.88
CA VAL A 164 5.98 -12.16 -3.55
C VAL A 164 4.77 -11.58 -4.31
N ARG A 165 5.01 -10.60 -5.19
CA ARG A 165 4.00 -9.92 -6.01
C ARG A 165 4.16 -10.21 -7.51
N SER A 166 4.87 -11.28 -7.86
CA SER A 166 5.01 -11.72 -9.25
C SER A 166 3.75 -12.44 -9.76
N TYR A 167 2.71 -11.66 -10.05
CA TYR A 167 1.41 -12.18 -10.44
C TYR A 167 1.33 -12.62 -11.90
N GLY A 168 0.69 -13.78 -12.12
CA GLY A 168 0.15 -14.20 -13.41
C GLY A 168 -1.28 -13.70 -13.64
N HIS A 169 -1.91 -14.14 -14.74
CA HIS A 169 -3.29 -13.74 -15.06
C HIS A 169 -4.13 -14.93 -15.50
N THR A 170 -5.39 -15.01 -15.06
CA THR A 170 -6.39 -15.89 -15.71
C THR A 170 -7.11 -15.07 -16.77
N ILE A 171 -7.19 -15.59 -17.99
CA ILE A 171 -7.73 -14.88 -19.16
C ILE A 171 -8.89 -15.71 -19.72
N PRO A 172 -10.07 -15.11 -19.97
CA PRO A 172 -11.19 -15.83 -20.61
C PRO A 172 -10.74 -16.45 -21.95
N SER A 173 -10.95 -17.76 -22.11
CA SER A 173 -10.61 -18.45 -23.36
C SER A 173 -11.69 -18.23 -24.41
N SER A 174 -11.27 -17.96 -25.66
CA SER A 174 -12.17 -17.94 -26.82
C SER A 174 -12.56 -19.36 -27.28
N THR A 175 -11.87 -20.39 -26.78
CA THR A 175 -12.14 -21.79 -27.10
C THR A 175 -12.96 -22.43 -25.98
N ALA A 176 -14.15 -22.94 -26.32
CA ALA A 176 -15.01 -23.65 -25.37
C ALA A 176 -14.27 -24.81 -24.68
N ASN A 177 -14.63 -25.10 -23.43
CA ASN A 177 -14.03 -26.15 -22.60
C ASN A 177 -12.51 -26.01 -22.40
N THR A 178 -11.99 -24.77 -22.43
CA THR A 178 -10.59 -24.50 -22.06
C THR A 178 -10.49 -23.38 -21.05
N THR A 179 -9.49 -23.47 -20.18
CA THR A 179 -9.09 -22.39 -19.26
C THR A 179 -7.70 -21.91 -19.63
N LEU A 180 -7.54 -20.61 -19.81
CA LEU A 180 -6.27 -19.96 -20.12
C LEU A 180 -5.78 -19.20 -18.89
N TYR A 181 -4.54 -19.46 -18.49
CA TYR A 181 -3.84 -18.65 -17.49
C TYR A 181 -2.38 -18.44 -17.89
N SER A 182 -1.76 -17.41 -17.32
CA SER A 182 -0.35 -17.13 -17.47
C SER A 182 0.36 -17.18 -16.11
N VAL A 183 1.64 -17.55 -16.14
CA VAL A 183 2.56 -17.49 -15.00
C VAL A 183 3.82 -16.72 -15.40
N ARG A 184 4.55 -16.22 -14.40
CA ARG A 184 5.83 -15.53 -14.59
C ARG A 184 6.95 -16.38 -14.01
N GLU A 185 7.95 -16.67 -14.83
CA GLU A 185 9.09 -17.52 -14.45
C GLU A 185 10.41 -16.78 -14.70
N PRO A 186 11.49 -17.08 -13.96
CA PRO A 186 12.80 -16.46 -14.19
C PRO A 186 13.28 -16.70 -15.62
N VAL A 187 14.02 -15.72 -16.17
CA VAL A 187 14.68 -15.88 -17.49
C VAL A 187 15.85 -16.87 -17.47
N GLY A 188 16.45 -17.15 -16.29
CA GLY A 188 17.61 -18.02 -16.12
C GLY A 188 18.87 -17.26 -15.69
N VAL A 189 20.02 -17.53 -16.32
CA VAL A 189 21.29 -16.86 -15.98
C VAL A 189 21.37 -15.48 -16.62
N CYS A 190 21.77 -14.48 -15.84
CA CYS A 190 21.88 -13.08 -16.25
C CYS A 190 23.33 -12.59 -16.21
N GLY A 191 23.83 -12.05 -17.33
CA GLY A 191 25.08 -11.31 -17.37
C GLY A 191 24.85 -9.85 -16.98
N ILE A 192 25.49 -9.41 -15.90
CA ILE A 192 25.34 -8.08 -15.31
C ILE A 192 26.62 -7.27 -15.52
N ILE A 193 26.53 -6.15 -16.23
CA ILE A 193 27.68 -5.28 -16.51
C ILE A 193 27.32 -3.86 -16.05
N THR A 194 28.11 -3.32 -15.12
CA THR A 194 27.82 -2.05 -14.43
C THR A 194 28.91 -0.99 -14.66
N PRO A 195 28.55 0.31 -14.58
CA PRO A 195 29.49 1.42 -14.69
C PRO A 195 30.01 1.85 -13.31
N TRP A 196 31.03 2.71 -13.31
CA TRP A 196 31.74 3.17 -12.13
C TRP A 196 31.08 4.31 -11.35
N ASN A 197 30.12 5.01 -11.93
CA ASN A 197 29.61 6.26 -11.35
C ASN A 197 28.68 6.06 -10.14
N PHE A 198 27.98 4.93 -10.08
CA PHE A 198 27.19 4.50 -8.93
C PHE A 198 27.49 3.02 -8.64
N PRO A 199 28.65 2.72 -8.05
CA PRO A 199 29.16 1.36 -7.95
C PRO A 199 28.32 0.45 -7.04
N ALA A 200 27.55 0.99 -6.08
CA ALA A 200 26.61 0.19 -5.28
C ALA A 200 25.22 0.13 -5.92
N ALA A 201 24.67 1.28 -6.33
CA ALA A 201 23.29 1.32 -6.80
C ALA A 201 23.11 0.58 -8.13
N MET A 202 24.11 0.60 -9.02
CA MET A 202 24.02 -0.12 -10.31
C MET A 202 24.03 -1.65 -10.14
N ILE A 203 24.70 -2.15 -9.09
CA ILE A 203 24.69 -3.57 -8.74
C ILE A 203 23.31 -3.95 -8.21
N THR A 204 22.83 -3.26 -7.18
CA THR A 204 21.57 -3.58 -6.49
C THR A 204 20.34 -3.41 -7.40
N ARG A 205 20.30 -2.39 -8.26
CA ARG A 205 19.26 -2.19 -9.29
C ARG A 205 19.07 -3.39 -10.22
N LYS A 206 20.12 -4.18 -10.43
CA LYS A 206 20.15 -5.30 -11.38
C LYS A 206 20.09 -6.67 -10.69
N VAL A 207 20.78 -6.81 -9.57
CA VAL A 207 20.89 -8.08 -8.83
C VAL A 207 19.65 -8.33 -8.00
N ALA A 208 19.11 -7.32 -7.30
CA ALA A 208 17.92 -7.50 -6.48
C ALA A 208 16.70 -8.02 -7.27
N PRO A 209 16.31 -7.44 -8.43
CA PRO A 209 15.18 -7.99 -9.21
C PRO A 209 15.51 -9.35 -9.83
N ALA A 210 16.77 -9.61 -10.21
CA ALA A 210 17.18 -10.92 -10.72
C ALA A 210 16.98 -12.03 -9.67
N ILE A 211 17.49 -11.80 -8.46
CA ILE A 211 17.35 -12.75 -7.36
C ILE A 211 15.89 -12.88 -6.95
N ALA A 212 15.13 -11.78 -6.84
CA ALA A 212 13.70 -11.81 -6.55
C ALA A 212 12.92 -12.70 -7.54
N ALA A 213 13.23 -12.57 -8.83
CA ALA A 213 12.62 -13.36 -9.90
C ALA A 213 13.03 -14.85 -9.89
N GLY A 214 14.12 -15.23 -9.20
CA GLY A 214 14.67 -16.59 -9.21
C GLY A 214 15.79 -16.83 -10.22
N CYS A 215 16.47 -15.77 -10.68
CA CYS A 215 17.59 -15.85 -11.62
C CYS A 215 18.95 -16.03 -10.90
N ALA A 216 19.96 -16.47 -11.65
CA ALA A 216 21.37 -16.39 -11.26
C ALA A 216 22.08 -15.25 -11.98
N VAL A 217 23.13 -14.69 -11.38
CA VAL A 217 23.85 -13.52 -11.90
C VAL A 217 25.36 -13.73 -11.98
N VAL A 218 25.95 -13.34 -13.11
CA VAL A 218 27.40 -13.21 -13.28
C VAL A 218 27.72 -11.74 -13.53
N ILE A 219 28.46 -11.14 -12.59
CA ILE A 219 28.67 -9.69 -12.53
C ILE A 219 30.09 -9.36 -12.99
N LYS A 220 30.21 -8.52 -14.02
CA LYS A 220 31.44 -7.81 -14.37
C LYS A 220 31.35 -6.39 -13.81
N PRO A 221 31.99 -6.09 -12.66
CA PRO A 221 32.06 -4.73 -12.15
C PRO A 221 32.98 -3.86 -13.05
N PRO A 222 32.87 -2.53 -12.95
CA PRO A 222 33.86 -1.62 -13.54
C PRO A 222 35.23 -1.81 -12.89
N SER A 223 36.30 -1.66 -13.67
CA SER A 223 37.69 -1.78 -13.19
C SER A 223 38.11 -0.63 -12.29
N GLU A 224 37.44 0.51 -12.39
CA GLU A 224 37.71 1.71 -11.61
C GLU A 224 37.12 1.62 -10.19
N THR A 225 36.03 0.86 -10.00
CA THR A 225 35.32 0.76 -8.71
C THR A 225 34.86 -0.67 -8.38
N PRO A 226 35.78 -1.65 -8.35
CA PRO A 226 35.42 -3.05 -8.13
C PRO A 226 35.15 -3.40 -6.66
N TYR A 227 35.70 -2.65 -5.69
CA TYR A 227 35.65 -3.04 -4.27
C TYR A 227 34.24 -2.95 -3.71
N THR A 228 33.42 -1.98 -4.14
CA THR A 228 32.02 -1.90 -3.70
C THR A 228 31.22 -3.13 -4.12
N ALA A 229 31.41 -3.63 -5.34
CA ALA A 229 30.71 -4.83 -5.81
C ALA A 229 31.13 -6.08 -5.02
N LEU A 230 32.41 -6.19 -4.67
CA LEU A 230 32.94 -7.28 -3.85
C LEU A 230 32.43 -7.18 -2.41
N ALA A 231 32.40 -5.99 -1.82
CA ALA A 231 31.83 -5.76 -0.49
C ALA A 231 30.34 -6.14 -0.44
N LEU A 232 29.56 -5.78 -1.46
CA LEU A 232 28.16 -6.18 -1.58
C LEU A 232 28.01 -7.71 -1.70
N ALA A 233 28.88 -8.39 -2.44
CA ALA A 233 28.90 -9.85 -2.52
C ALA A 233 29.27 -10.50 -1.18
N LYS A 234 30.20 -9.90 -0.42
CA LYS A 234 30.54 -10.35 0.94
C LYS A 234 29.35 -10.27 1.89
N LEU A 235 28.60 -9.18 1.83
CA LEU A 235 27.37 -9.02 2.60
C LEU A 235 26.26 -9.98 2.10
N ALA A 236 26.21 -10.29 0.81
CA ALA A 236 25.27 -11.28 0.27
C ALA A 236 25.60 -12.70 0.76
N GLU A 237 26.88 -13.08 0.77
CA GLU A 237 27.36 -14.33 1.37
C GLU A 237 26.94 -14.43 2.84
N GLN A 238 27.17 -13.36 3.63
CA GLN A 238 26.77 -13.29 5.04
C GLN A 238 25.25 -13.34 5.24
N ALA A 239 24.46 -12.80 4.31
CA ALA A 239 23.00 -12.88 4.33
C ALA A 239 22.46 -14.30 4.04
N GLY A 240 23.34 -15.23 3.66
CA GLY A 240 23.00 -16.59 3.27
C GLY A 240 22.57 -16.69 1.81
N ALA A 241 23.31 -16.05 0.90
CA ALA A 241 23.11 -16.22 -0.54
C ALA A 241 23.16 -17.71 -0.90
N TYR A 242 22.20 -18.16 -1.70
CA TYR A 242 22.15 -19.55 -2.12
C TYR A 242 23.45 -19.88 -2.91
N PRO A 243 24.07 -21.06 -2.70
CA PRO A 243 25.37 -21.34 -3.31
C PRO A 243 25.32 -21.26 -4.84
N GLY A 244 26.26 -20.53 -5.43
CA GLY A 244 26.42 -20.46 -6.88
C GLY A 244 25.43 -19.58 -7.64
N VAL A 245 24.56 -18.78 -7.00
CA VAL A 245 23.65 -17.87 -7.73
C VAL A 245 24.21 -16.46 -7.95
N ILE A 246 25.19 -16.01 -7.16
CA ILE A 246 25.83 -14.70 -7.30
C ILE A 246 27.32 -14.91 -7.57
N HIS A 247 27.83 -14.31 -8.64
CA HIS A 247 29.25 -14.33 -8.99
C HIS A 247 29.73 -12.91 -9.32
N VAL A 248 30.91 -12.54 -8.84
CA VAL A 248 31.56 -11.26 -9.14
C VAL A 248 32.96 -11.53 -9.70
N CYS A 249 33.15 -11.15 -10.96
CA CYS A 249 34.37 -11.41 -11.73
C CYS A 249 35.03 -10.08 -12.15
N PRO A 250 35.88 -9.47 -11.31
CA PRO A 250 36.61 -8.26 -11.69
C PRO A 250 37.63 -8.55 -12.79
N THR A 251 37.71 -7.68 -13.79
CA THR A 251 38.72 -7.76 -14.86
C THR A 251 38.81 -6.44 -15.62
N LYS A 252 40.01 -6.06 -16.09
CA LYS A 252 40.21 -4.98 -17.07
C LYS A 252 39.92 -5.43 -18.51
N ASP A 253 39.85 -6.75 -18.75
CA ASP A 253 39.60 -7.27 -20.09
C ASP A 253 38.18 -6.92 -20.55
N ARG A 254 38.11 -6.10 -21.60
CA ARG A 254 36.85 -5.67 -22.22
C ARG A 254 36.15 -6.80 -22.95
N THR A 255 36.87 -7.86 -23.35
CA THR A 255 36.28 -9.02 -24.05
C THR A 255 35.36 -9.85 -23.16
N ALA A 256 35.49 -9.76 -21.83
CA ALA A 256 34.58 -10.41 -20.89
C ALA A 256 33.10 -10.01 -21.08
N ALA A 257 32.85 -8.75 -21.47
CA ALA A 257 31.50 -8.28 -21.79
C ALA A 257 30.94 -8.97 -23.06
N THR A 258 31.81 -9.18 -24.06
CA THR A 258 31.47 -9.93 -25.28
C THR A 258 31.16 -11.38 -24.94
N LEU A 259 31.96 -12.02 -24.07
CA LEU A 259 31.73 -13.40 -23.63
C LEU A 259 30.37 -13.54 -22.95
N LEU A 260 30.03 -12.68 -21.99
CA LEU A 260 28.70 -12.69 -21.35
C LEU A 260 27.58 -12.56 -22.40
N ALA A 261 27.74 -11.67 -23.37
CA ALA A 261 26.73 -11.42 -24.41
C ALA A 261 26.58 -12.55 -25.43
N THR A 262 27.59 -13.40 -25.62
CA THR A 262 27.58 -14.47 -26.63
C THR A 262 27.42 -15.87 -26.06
N HIS A 263 27.74 -16.09 -24.77
CA HIS A 263 27.69 -17.42 -24.18
C HIS A 263 26.28 -18.01 -24.21
N PRO A 264 26.07 -19.28 -24.63
CA PRO A 264 24.73 -19.85 -24.84
C PRO A 264 23.92 -19.97 -23.55
N LEU A 265 24.55 -20.21 -22.41
CA LEU A 265 23.86 -20.39 -21.12
C LEU A 265 23.35 -19.07 -20.48
N VAL A 266 23.79 -17.91 -20.98
CA VAL A 266 23.29 -16.62 -20.51
C VAL A 266 21.99 -16.30 -21.21
N SER A 267 20.89 -16.14 -20.48
CA SER A 267 19.56 -15.84 -21.03
C SER A 267 19.27 -14.34 -21.14
N LYS A 268 19.95 -13.53 -20.32
CA LYS A 268 19.71 -12.08 -20.24
C LYS A 268 21.00 -11.29 -20.07
N ILE A 269 21.08 -10.12 -20.70
CA ILE A 269 22.10 -9.10 -20.44
C ILE A 269 21.45 -7.86 -19.83
N SER A 270 22.00 -7.36 -18.73
CA SER A 270 21.66 -6.04 -18.19
C SER A 270 22.92 -5.19 -18.15
N PHE A 271 22.91 -4.10 -18.90
CA PHE A 271 24.06 -3.21 -19.06
C PHE A 271 23.68 -1.77 -18.78
N THR A 272 24.52 -1.09 -17.99
CA THR A 272 24.48 0.37 -17.87
C THR A 272 25.85 0.93 -18.27
N GLY A 273 25.88 1.93 -19.16
CA GLY A 273 27.14 2.53 -19.62
C GLY A 273 27.00 3.29 -20.94
N SER A 274 28.06 3.33 -21.74
CA SER A 274 28.06 4.14 -22.96
C SER A 274 27.15 3.55 -24.06
N THR A 275 26.54 4.43 -24.85
CA THR A 275 25.61 4.05 -25.92
C THR A 275 26.27 3.15 -26.98
N ASN A 276 27.54 3.38 -27.30
CA ASN A 276 28.27 2.57 -28.28
C ASN A 276 28.47 1.12 -27.81
N VAL A 277 28.81 0.93 -26.53
CA VAL A 277 28.92 -0.41 -25.94
C VAL A 277 27.54 -1.07 -25.83
N GLY A 278 26.51 -0.32 -25.46
CA GLY A 278 25.12 -0.82 -25.44
C GLY A 278 24.65 -1.34 -26.80
N LYS A 279 24.87 -0.56 -27.88
CA LYS A 279 24.57 -0.96 -29.26
C LYS A 279 25.34 -2.22 -29.67
N MET A 280 26.62 -2.33 -29.29
CA MET A 280 27.44 -3.52 -29.54
C MET A 280 26.87 -4.75 -28.80
N LEU A 281 26.57 -4.64 -27.51
CA LEU A 281 26.04 -5.75 -26.70
C LEU A 281 24.67 -6.21 -27.21
N ALA A 282 23.79 -5.27 -27.58
CA ALA A 282 22.50 -5.60 -28.20
C ALA A 282 22.68 -6.39 -29.52
N SER A 283 23.63 -5.96 -30.37
CA SER A 283 23.94 -6.67 -31.61
C SER A 283 24.48 -8.07 -31.39
N LEU A 284 25.29 -8.29 -30.34
CA LEU A 284 25.80 -9.61 -29.98
C LEU A 284 24.70 -10.51 -29.41
N ALA A 285 23.91 -9.97 -28.47
CA ALA A 285 22.81 -10.68 -27.83
C ALA A 285 21.73 -11.14 -28.83
N ALA A 286 21.50 -10.36 -29.89
CA ALA A 286 20.55 -10.71 -30.96
C ALA A 286 20.87 -12.04 -31.65
N LYS A 287 22.15 -12.48 -31.69
CA LYS A 287 22.55 -13.76 -32.29
C LYS A 287 21.94 -14.97 -31.57
N SER A 288 21.58 -14.83 -30.29
CA SER A 288 20.93 -15.88 -29.49
C SER A 288 19.60 -15.42 -28.88
N LEU A 289 19.05 -14.30 -29.37
CA LEU A 289 17.77 -13.72 -28.92
C LEU A 289 17.66 -13.55 -27.39
N LYS A 290 18.76 -13.20 -26.72
CA LYS A 290 18.76 -12.94 -25.27
C LYS A 290 17.90 -11.74 -24.96
N LYS A 291 17.23 -11.74 -23.80
CA LYS A 291 16.58 -10.54 -23.28
C LYS A 291 17.66 -9.52 -22.90
N VAL A 292 17.48 -8.25 -23.24
CA VAL A 292 18.48 -7.20 -22.95
C VAL A 292 17.78 -6.04 -22.26
N SER A 293 18.41 -5.48 -21.22
CA SER A 293 18.05 -4.18 -20.66
C SER A 293 19.25 -3.26 -20.75
N LEU A 294 19.05 -2.07 -21.31
CA LEU A 294 20.10 -1.09 -21.58
C LEU A 294 19.73 0.26 -20.96
N GLU A 295 20.61 0.76 -20.11
CA GLU A 295 20.56 2.12 -19.56
C GLU A 295 21.81 2.87 -20.04
N LEU A 296 21.64 3.75 -21.03
CA LEU A 296 22.77 4.30 -21.80
C LEU A 296 22.95 5.81 -21.59
N GLY A 297 23.68 6.46 -22.50
CA GLY A 297 23.98 7.89 -22.42
C GLY A 297 22.71 8.76 -22.43
N GLY A 298 22.81 9.89 -21.74
CA GLY A 298 21.79 10.93 -21.70
C GLY A 298 22.29 12.25 -22.29
N ASN A 299 21.36 13.17 -22.56
CA ASN A 299 21.68 14.57 -22.86
C ASN A 299 20.57 15.46 -22.28
N ALA A 300 20.43 15.37 -20.95
CA ALA A 300 19.24 15.82 -20.25
C ALA A 300 19.03 17.34 -20.39
N PRO A 301 17.87 17.78 -20.93
CA PRO A 301 17.48 19.17 -20.90
C PRO A 301 16.97 19.54 -19.49
N PHE A 302 17.35 20.71 -19.01
CA PHE A 302 16.84 21.32 -17.78
C PHE A 302 16.23 22.67 -18.14
N ILE A 303 14.90 22.76 -18.17
CA ILE A 303 14.16 23.88 -18.76
C ILE A 303 13.62 24.80 -17.66
N VAL A 304 13.94 26.09 -17.70
CA VAL A 304 13.43 27.09 -16.75
C VAL A 304 12.60 28.10 -17.51
N PHE A 305 11.29 28.11 -17.27
CA PHE A 305 10.35 29.09 -17.85
C PHE A 305 10.33 30.40 -17.04
N ASP A 306 9.82 31.48 -17.63
CA ASP A 306 9.75 32.80 -16.98
C ASP A 306 8.89 32.82 -15.71
N ASP A 307 7.92 31.90 -15.60
CA ASP A 307 7.04 31.74 -14.44
C ASP A 307 7.60 30.78 -13.39
N ALA A 308 8.82 30.24 -13.59
CA ALA A 308 9.46 29.35 -12.64
C ALA A 308 9.79 30.08 -11.34
N ASP A 309 9.73 29.35 -10.24
CA ASP A 309 10.43 29.75 -9.03
C ASP A 309 11.94 29.61 -9.28
N LEU A 310 12.65 30.73 -9.43
CA LEU A 310 14.06 30.71 -9.81
C LEU A 310 14.96 30.18 -8.69
N ASP A 311 14.59 30.36 -7.42
CA ASP A 311 15.38 29.84 -6.31
C ASP A 311 15.27 28.31 -6.27
N LEU A 312 14.05 27.78 -6.45
CA LEU A 312 13.81 26.35 -6.58
C LEU A 312 14.48 25.76 -7.84
N ALA A 313 14.46 26.48 -8.97
CA ALA A 313 15.13 26.06 -10.19
C ALA A 313 16.65 26.01 -10.03
N VAL A 314 17.24 26.96 -9.29
CA VAL A 314 18.68 26.94 -8.98
C VAL A 314 19.02 25.80 -8.03
N GLU A 315 18.22 25.54 -7.00
CA GLU A 315 18.41 24.37 -6.12
C GLU A 315 18.36 23.06 -6.93
N GLY A 316 17.36 22.94 -7.81
CA GLY A 316 17.21 21.81 -8.72
C GLY A 316 18.40 21.64 -9.66
N ALA A 317 18.90 22.74 -10.24
CA ALA A 317 20.07 22.75 -11.09
C ALA A 317 21.34 22.36 -10.32
N MET A 318 21.51 22.86 -9.10
CA MET A 318 22.65 22.53 -8.24
C MET A 318 22.71 21.03 -7.96
N PHE A 319 21.60 20.46 -7.52
CA PHE A 319 21.52 19.02 -7.27
C PHE A 319 21.69 18.19 -8.54
N CYS A 320 21.02 18.57 -9.63
CA CYS A 320 21.03 17.78 -10.85
C CYS A 320 22.38 17.84 -11.58
N LYS A 321 23.06 18.99 -11.59
CA LYS A 321 24.29 19.20 -12.38
C LYS A 321 25.56 18.87 -11.64
N PHE A 322 25.68 19.21 -10.36
CA PHE A 322 26.96 19.17 -9.64
C PHE A 322 27.11 17.95 -8.71
N ARG A 323 26.03 17.19 -8.48
CA ARG A 323 26.09 15.90 -7.77
C ARG A 323 27.08 14.95 -8.45
N CYS A 324 27.94 14.29 -7.66
CA CYS A 324 28.97 13.38 -8.15
C CYS A 324 29.88 14.02 -9.22
N SER A 325 30.13 15.33 -9.11
CA SER A 325 30.89 16.12 -10.10
C SER A 325 30.32 16.07 -11.51
N GLY A 326 28.99 15.93 -11.64
CA GLY A 326 28.31 15.88 -12.92
C GLY A 326 28.45 14.55 -13.67
N GLN A 327 28.91 13.50 -12.99
CA GLN A 327 29.18 12.18 -13.57
C GLN A 327 27.99 11.22 -13.43
N THR A 328 26.77 11.70 -13.67
CA THR A 328 25.56 10.86 -13.60
C THR A 328 24.82 10.90 -14.93
N CYS A 329 24.29 9.77 -15.38
CA CYS A 329 23.56 9.67 -16.65
C CYS A 329 22.31 10.58 -16.72
N VAL A 330 21.76 10.96 -15.56
CA VAL A 330 20.61 11.84 -15.44
C VAL A 330 20.99 13.29 -15.13
N CYS A 331 22.28 13.64 -15.08
CA CYS A 331 22.70 15.01 -14.86
C CYS A 331 22.20 15.93 -15.97
N ALA A 332 21.77 17.14 -15.60
CA ALA A 332 21.48 18.19 -16.55
C ALA A 332 22.71 18.42 -17.45
N ASN A 333 22.57 18.23 -18.76
CA ASN A 333 23.65 18.51 -19.70
C ASN A 333 23.44 19.84 -20.42
N ARG A 334 22.17 20.28 -20.57
CA ARG A 334 21.78 21.54 -21.23
C ARG A 334 20.77 22.28 -20.38
N LEU A 335 21.15 23.44 -19.82
CA LEU A 335 20.26 24.29 -19.04
C LEU A 335 19.59 25.28 -20.01
N LEU A 336 18.33 25.02 -20.37
CA LEU A 336 17.55 25.88 -21.25
C LEU A 336 16.78 26.88 -20.39
N VAL A 337 17.07 28.17 -20.51
CA VAL A 337 16.42 29.20 -19.68
C VAL A 337 15.71 30.20 -20.58
N GLN A 338 14.46 30.50 -20.27
CA GLN A 338 13.67 31.44 -21.06
C GLN A 338 14.31 32.84 -20.99
N ARG A 339 14.26 33.59 -22.09
CA ARG A 339 14.97 34.87 -22.25
C ARG A 339 14.71 35.86 -21.09
N GLY A 340 13.49 35.92 -20.54
CA GLY A 340 13.15 36.81 -19.42
C GLY A 340 13.83 36.42 -18.11
N ALA A 341 13.98 35.12 -17.84
CA ALA A 341 14.62 34.58 -16.65
C ALA A 341 16.16 34.45 -16.73
N ALA A 342 16.74 34.40 -17.94
CA ALA A 342 18.13 34.00 -18.18
C ALA A 342 19.15 34.75 -17.30
N LYS A 343 19.12 36.09 -17.29
CA LYS A 343 20.09 36.90 -16.53
C LYS A 343 20.00 36.65 -15.03
N ALA A 344 18.78 36.58 -14.49
CA ALA A 344 18.54 36.38 -13.06
C ALA A 344 18.93 34.97 -12.61
N PHE A 345 18.58 33.96 -13.41
CA PHE A 345 18.95 32.57 -13.17
C PHE A 345 20.48 32.38 -13.19
N THR A 346 21.18 32.90 -14.22
CA THR A 346 22.64 32.80 -14.32
C THR A 346 23.32 33.41 -13.10
N ALA A 347 22.92 34.61 -12.68
CA ALA A 347 23.52 35.26 -11.51
C ALA A 347 23.32 34.45 -10.22
N LYS A 348 22.10 33.92 -9.98
CA LYS A 348 21.81 33.08 -8.82
C LYS A 348 22.57 31.74 -8.87
N LEU A 349 22.68 31.12 -10.05
CA LEU A 349 23.43 29.89 -10.23
C LEU A 349 24.92 30.09 -9.96
N VAL A 350 25.53 31.15 -10.50
CA VAL A 350 26.94 31.50 -10.22
C VAL A 350 27.17 31.71 -8.72
N ALA A 351 26.25 32.40 -8.04
CA ALA A 351 26.35 32.60 -6.59
C ALA A 351 26.21 31.29 -5.78
N ALA A 352 25.51 30.28 -6.29
CA ALA A 352 25.42 28.97 -5.67
C ALA A 352 26.65 28.11 -5.98
N VAL A 353 27.11 28.10 -7.22
CA VAL A 353 28.29 27.33 -7.69
C VAL A 353 29.57 27.83 -7.02
N SER A 354 29.72 29.13 -6.78
CA SER A 354 30.91 29.69 -6.13
C SER A 354 31.11 29.26 -4.68
N LYS A 355 30.07 28.68 -4.04
CA LYS A 355 30.15 28.12 -2.70
C LYS A 355 30.66 26.67 -2.67
N LEU A 356 30.77 26.01 -3.83
CA LEU A 356 31.26 24.65 -3.91
C LEU A 356 32.75 24.58 -3.58
N LYS A 357 33.12 23.65 -2.70
CA LYS A 357 34.49 23.38 -2.27
C LYS A 357 34.97 22.08 -2.91
N MET A 358 35.99 22.18 -3.76
CA MET A 358 36.65 21.00 -4.32
C MET A 358 37.66 20.41 -3.34
N GLY A 359 37.74 19.09 -3.31
CA GLY A 359 38.72 18.38 -2.47
C GLY A 359 38.52 16.87 -2.47
N PRO A 360 39.29 16.15 -1.64
CA PRO A 360 39.12 14.72 -1.46
C PRO A 360 37.74 14.35 -0.90
N GLY A 361 37.18 13.23 -1.34
CA GLY A 361 35.81 12.83 -1.00
C GLY A 361 35.56 12.60 0.50
N LEU A 362 36.57 12.13 1.24
CA LEU A 362 36.48 11.89 2.69
C LEU A 362 36.67 13.16 3.54
N ASN A 363 37.09 14.28 2.96
CA ASN A 363 37.21 15.53 3.71
C ASN A 363 35.80 16.10 3.94
N PRO A 364 35.38 16.35 5.20
CA PRO A 364 34.02 16.84 5.51
C PRO A 364 33.70 18.22 4.94
N ASP A 365 34.72 19.03 4.60
CA ASP A 365 34.55 20.32 3.96
C ASP A 365 34.34 20.23 2.44
N THR A 366 34.61 19.08 1.82
CA THR A 366 34.48 18.90 0.37
C THR A 366 33.01 18.78 -0.01
N THR A 367 32.57 19.59 -0.96
CA THR A 367 31.27 19.44 -1.63
C THR A 367 31.41 18.95 -3.07
N GLN A 368 32.63 18.90 -3.60
CA GLN A 368 32.91 18.48 -4.97
C GLN A 368 34.16 17.59 -5.04
N GLY A 369 33.97 16.30 -5.35
CA GLY A 369 35.07 15.35 -5.53
C GLY A 369 35.79 15.46 -6.88
N PRO A 370 36.87 14.69 -7.11
CA PRO A 370 37.50 14.54 -8.41
C PRO A 370 36.56 13.88 -9.44
N LEU A 371 36.92 13.99 -10.71
CA LEU A 371 36.41 13.12 -11.76
C LEU A 371 37.09 11.74 -11.67
N VAL A 372 36.53 10.73 -12.32
CA VAL A 372 37.03 9.34 -12.19
C VAL A 372 38.43 9.14 -12.76
N ASN A 373 38.78 9.84 -13.85
CA ASN A 373 40.06 9.68 -14.54
C ASN A 373 40.44 10.92 -15.38
N ASN A 374 41.67 10.93 -15.90
CA ASN A 374 42.17 12.04 -16.72
C ASN A 374 41.42 12.21 -18.06
N ALA A 375 40.87 11.13 -18.63
CA ALA A 375 40.07 11.23 -19.86
C ALA A 375 38.78 12.05 -19.63
N ALA A 376 38.13 11.90 -18.47
CA ALA A 376 37.00 12.73 -18.09
C ALA A 376 37.39 14.21 -17.95
N VAL A 377 38.54 14.51 -17.32
CA VAL A 377 39.08 15.88 -17.21
C VAL A 377 39.31 16.51 -18.59
N THR A 378 39.94 15.76 -19.50
CA THR A 378 40.20 16.21 -20.88
C THR A 378 38.90 16.51 -21.62
N LYS A 379 37.89 15.64 -21.53
CA LYS A 379 36.60 15.83 -22.20
C LYS A 379 35.87 17.09 -21.72
N VAL A 380 35.84 17.34 -20.40
CA VAL A 380 35.23 18.57 -19.86
C VAL A 380 35.95 19.80 -20.41
N ASN A 381 37.29 19.76 -20.43
CA ASN A 381 38.08 20.86 -20.98
C ASN A 381 37.80 21.10 -22.46
N GLU A 382 37.70 20.05 -23.28
CA GLU A 382 37.35 20.14 -24.70
C GLU A 382 35.99 20.81 -24.90
N HIS A 383 34.96 20.42 -24.14
CA HIS A 383 33.63 21.04 -24.23
C HIS A 383 33.65 22.53 -23.86
N VAL A 384 34.42 22.90 -22.81
CA VAL A 384 34.57 24.30 -22.40
C VAL A 384 35.29 25.11 -23.49
N GLN A 385 36.42 24.62 -23.99
CA GLN A 385 37.20 25.33 -25.01
C GLN A 385 36.44 25.47 -26.33
N ASP A 386 35.71 24.43 -26.75
CA ASP A 386 34.84 24.48 -27.94
C ASP A 386 33.79 25.59 -27.80
N ALA A 387 33.06 25.62 -26.69
CA ALA A 387 32.04 26.63 -26.44
C ALA A 387 32.60 28.06 -26.43
N LEU A 388 33.75 28.28 -25.75
CA LEU A 388 34.42 29.59 -25.73
C LEU A 388 34.89 30.01 -27.13
N SER A 389 35.45 29.08 -27.91
CA SER A 389 35.90 29.36 -29.29
C SER A 389 34.76 29.76 -30.23
N LYS A 390 33.52 29.36 -29.90
CA LYS A 390 32.29 29.66 -30.66
C LYS A 390 31.47 30.82 -30.07
N GLY A 391 32.01 31.53 -29.06
CA GLY A 391 31.41 32.76 -28.54
C GLY A 391 30.58 32.61 -27.27
N ALA A 392 30.59 31.46 -26.59
CA ALA A 392 30.06 31.36 -25.23
C ALA A 392 30.86 32.25 -24.26
N THR A 393 30.21 32.71 -23.20
CA THR A 393 30.84 33.51 -22.15
C THR A 393 31.11 32.65 -20.91
N LEU A 394 32.31 32.76 -20.35
CA LEU A 394 32.68 32.14 -19.09
C LEU A 394 32.18 32.97 -17.91
N GLU A 395 31.16 32.47 -17.21
CA GLU A 395 30.58 33.16 -16.05
C GLU A 395 31.29 32.78 -14.74
N PHE A 396 31.79 31.54 -14.64
CA PHE A 396 32.52 31.03 -13.48
C PHE A 396 33.35 29.79 -13.84
N GLY A 397 34.51 29.60 -13.20
CA GLY A 397 35.32 28.38 -13.31
C GLY A 397 36.13 28.28 -14.60
N GLY A 398 36.07 27.13 -15.28
CA GLY A 398 36.63 26.92 -16.63
C GLY A 398 38.10 26.51 -16.68
N SER A 399 38.68 26.05 -15.57
CA SER A 399 40.08 25.62 -15.51
C SER A 399 40.31 24.32 -14.76
N ARG A 400 41.39 23.62 -15.14
CA ARG A 400 41.95 22.50 -14.37
C ARG A 400 42.81 23.06 -13.23
N PRO A 401 42.58 22.67 -11.97
CA PRO A 401 43.44 23.10 -10.88
C PRO A 401 44.84 22.46 -10.97
N SER A 402 45.83 23.07 -10.32
CA SER A 402 47.21 22.57 -10.27
C SER A 402 47.43 21.43 -9.26
N ASN A 403 46.38 21.00 -8.55
CA ASN A 403 46.48 19.94 -7.56
C ASN A 403 46.73 18.57 -8.23
N PRO A 404 47.41 17.63 -7.54
CA PRO A 404 47.43 16.24 -7.96
C PRO A 404 46.01 15.67 -7.94
N GLY A 405 45.70 14.72 -8.83
CA GLY A 405 44.36 14.12 -9.00
C GLY A 405 43.59 14.59 -10.23
N PHE A 406 42.35 14.12 -10.35
CA PHE A 406 41.52 14.31 -11.54
C PHE A 406 40.45 15.40 -11.36
N PHE A 407 40.86 16.59 -10.92
CA PHE A 407 39.93 17.69 -10.66
C PHE A 407 39.65 18.59 -11.87
N TYR A 408 38.43 19.15 -11.92
CA TYR A 408 38.06 20.23 -12.83
C TYR A 408 37.14 21.21 -12.11
N THR A 409 37.38 22.51 -12.24
CA THR A 409 36.56 23.54 -11.55
C THR A 409 35.10 23.48 -12.01
N PRO A 410 34.12 23.50 -11.09
CA PRO A 410 32.72 23.74 -11.46
C PRO A 410 32.61 24.96 -12.37
N THR A 411 31.99 24.79 -13.52
CA THR A 411 32.03 25.78 -14.61
C THR A 411 30.62 26.16 -15.04
N VAL A 412 30.37 27.46 -15.20
CA VAL A 412 29.12 28.00 -15.74
C VAL A 412 29.42 28.76 -17.03
N LEU A 413 28.74 28.40 -18.12
CA LEU A 413 28.83 29.08 -19.41
C LEU A 413 27.47 29.67 -19.77
N SER A 414 27.45 30.89 -20.29
CA SER A 414 26.26 31.51 -20.88
C SER A 414 26.45 31.76 -22.38
N GLY A 415 25.36 31.98 -23.11
CA GLY A 415 25.42 32.17 -24.56
C GLY A 415 25.76 30.91 -25.33
N VAL A 416 25.42 29.73 -24.79
CA VAL A 416 25.63 28.45 -25.45
C VAL A 416 24.54 28.21 -26.50
N ASP A 417 24.91 27.68 -27.67
CA ASP A 417 24.00 27.36 -28.77
C ASP A 417 24.18 25.94 -29.31
N GLN A 418 23.33 25.56 -30.27
CA GLN A 418 23.28 24.22 -30.87
C GLN A 418 24.51 23.85 -31.72
N THR A 419 25.40 24.80 -32.03
CA THR A 419 26.62 24.53 -32.82
C THR A 419 27.79 24.06 -31.95
N MET A 420 27.66 24.16 -30.63
CA MET A 420 28.68 23.78 -29.66
C MET A 420 28.56 22.29 -29.31
N ILE A 421 29.69 21.61 -29.09
CA ILE A 421 29.76 20.14 -28.86
C ILE A 421 28.84 19.72 -27.72
N VAL A 422 28.82 20.50 -26.63
CA VAL A 422 28.00 20.23 -25.44
C VAL A 422 26.49 20.15 -25.72
N ALA A 423 26.02 20.71 -26.83
CA ALA A 423 24.62 20.61 -27.23
C ALA A 423 24.23 19.20 -27.67
N GLN A 424 25.18 18.42 -28.22
CA GLN A 424 24.93 17.09 -28.78
C GLN A 424 25.61 15.97 -28.00
N GLU A 425 26.68 16.27 -27.25
CA GLU A 425 27.44 15.29 -26.48
C GLU A 425 27.26 15.46 -24.96
N GLU A 426 27.17 14.32 -24.27
CA GLU A 426 27.16 14.28 -22.80
C GLU A 426 28.53 14.67 -22.25
N THR A 427 28.59 15.71 -21.41
CA THR A 427 29.87 16.21 -20.85
C THR A 427 30.44 15.27 -19.78
N PHE A 428 29.56 14.69 -18.96
CA PHE A 428 29.92 13.84 -17.82
C PHE A 428 30.92 14.49 -16.84
N GLY A 429 30.69 15.77 -16.55
CA GLY A 429 31.51 16.57 -15.64
C GLY A 429 30.80 17.85 -15.19
N PRO A 430 31.44 18.69 -14.35
CA PRO A 430 30.79 19.78 -13.62
C PRO A 430 30.66 21.07 -14.47
N LEU A 431 30.10 20.94 -15.67
CA LEU A 431 29.83 22.04 -16.61
C LEU A 431 28.33 22.33 -16.71
N ALA A 432 27.91 23.56 -16.40
CA ALA A 432 26.55 24.06 -16.55
C ALA A 432 26.45 25.03 -17.75
N PRO A 433 26.14 24.53 -18.96
CA PRO A 433 25.96 25.36 -20.15
C PRO A 433 24.52 25.90 -20.23
N ILE A 434 24.39 27.22 -20.29
CA ILE A 434 23.10 27.93 -20.33
C ILE A 434 22.78 28.35 -21.76
N PHE A 435 21.69 27.80 -22.27
CA PHE A 435 21.07 28.13 -23.55
C PHE A 435 19.86 29.03 -23.29
N THR A 436 19.58 29.96 -24.20
CA THR A 436 18.38 30.79 -24.14
C THR A 436 17.33 30.34 -25.14
N PHE A 437 16.04 30.40 -24.79
CA PHE A 437 14.92 30.14 -25.70
C PHE A 437 13.83 31.21 -25.57
N GLU A 438 12.98 31.35 -26.59
CA GLU A 438 11.90 32.36 -26.59
C GLU A 438 10.60 31.88 -25.95
N ASN A 439 10.13 30.69 -26.35
CA ASN A 439 8.81 30.19 -26.00
C ASN A 439 8.81 28.65 -25.81
N GLU A 440 7.67 28.12 -25.33
CA GLU A 440 7.48 26.69 -25.05
C GLU A 440 7.79 25.77 -26.25
N ALA A 441 7.40 26.17 -27.46
CA ALA A 441 7.66 25.37 -28.66
C ALA A 441 9.15 25.32 -29.01
N ASP A 442 9.84 26.45 -28.84
CA ASP A 442 11.29 26.55 -29.04
C ASP A 442 12.07 25.72 -28.01
N ALA A 443 11.69 25.80 -26.73
CA ALA A 443 12.28 24.97 -25.67
C ALA A 443 12.17 23.47 -25.96
N LEU A 444 10.98 23.01 -26.37
CA LEU A 444 10.73 21.61 -26.71
C LEU A 444 11.51 21.17 -27.96
N ARG A 445 11.60 22.04 -28.97
CA ARG A 445 12.39 21.77 -30.18
C ARG A 445 13.87 21.57 -29.81
N ILE A 446 14.45 22.49 -29.05
CA ILE A 446 15.84 22.41 -28.59
C ILE A 446 16.05 21.18 -27.69
N ALA A 447 15.16 20.94 -26.74
CA ALA A 447 15.25 19.83 -25.79
C ALA A 447 15.24 18.46 -26.49
N ASN A 448 14.34 18.28 -27.46
CA ASN A 448 14.14 17.01 -28.15
C ASN A 448 15.10 16.76 -29.33
N ASP A 449 15.84 17.78 -29.77
CA ASP A 449 16.84 17.71 -30.85
C ASP A 449 18.13 17.02 -30.40
N THR A 450 17.99 15.72 -30.11
CA THR A 450 19.07 14.81 -29.71
C THR A 450 18.65 13.36 -29.93
N GLU A 451 19.63 12.47 -30.16
CA GLU A 451 19.38 11.02 -30.26
C GLU A 451 19.02 10.38 -28.91
N PHE A 452 19.31 11.05 -27.80
CA PHE A 452 19.10 10.55 -26.45
C PHE A 452 17.71 10.88 -25.91
N GLY A 453 17.30 10.16 -24.86
CA GLY A 453 15.98 10.28 -24.25
C GLY A 453 15.91 9.65 -22.86
N LEU A 454 16.88 9.92 -21.99
CA LEU A 454 16.93 9.33 -20.65
C LEU A 454 16.07 10.12 -19.63
N ALA A 455 16.59 11.25 -19.16
CA ALA A 455 15.93 12.14 -18.22
C ALA A 455 15.75 13.55 -18.80
N GLY A 456 14.74 14.27 -18.34
CA GLY A 456 14.55 15.70 -18.60
C GLY A 456 13.90 16.39 -17.41
N TYR A 457 14.16 17.68 -17.25
CA TYR A 457 13.69 18.46 -16.12
C TYR A 457 13.09 19.76 -16.61
N PHE A 458 12.03 20.24 -15.97
CA PHE A 458 11.59 21.61 -16.21
C PHE A 458 10.91 22.24 -14.98
N PHE A 459 10.92 23.57 -14.95
CA PHE A 459 10.40 24.39 -13.86
C PHE A 459 9.39 25.41 -14.40
N SER A 460 8.17 25.39 -13.85
CA SER A 460 7.04 26.27 -14.19
C SER A 460 5.98 26.18 -13.10
N ARG A 461 5.25 27.28 -12.86
CA ARG A 461 4.10 27.33 -11.94
C ARG A 461 2.76 27.11 -12.68
N ASP A 462 2.73 27.27 -14.00
CA ASP A 462 1.57 26.96 -14.84
C ASP A 462 1.36 25.43 -14.99
N ILE A 463 0.36 24.89 -14.30
CA ILE A 463 0.01 23.47 -14.36
C ILE A 463 -0.35 22.99 -15.79
N ALA A 464 -0.95 23.85 -16.62
CA ALA A 464 -1.28 23.49 -17.98
C ALA A 464 -0.01 23.36 -18.83
N ARG A 465 0.98 24.24 -18.63
CA ARG A 465 2.32 24.09 -19.21
C ARG A 465 2.99 22.82 -18.70
N CYS A 466 2.93 22.54 -17.40
CA CYS A 466 3.52 21.32 -16.84
C CYS A 466 3.02 20.07 -17.55
N MET A 467 1.70 19.95 -17.75
CA MET A 467 1.12 18.82 -18.45
C MET A 467 1.50 18.76 -19.95
N ARG A 468 1.53 19.91 -20.64
CA ARG A 468 1.92 19.96 -22.06
C ARG A 468 3.39 19.62 -22.28
N VAL A 469 4.27 20.18 -21.47
CA VAL A 469 5.72 20.01 -21.58
C VAL A 469 6.12 18.59 -21.18
N ALA A 470 5.62 18.07 -20.05
CA ALA A 470 5.91 16.70 -19.62
C ALA A 470 5.54 15.64 -20.67
N ARG A 471 4.39 15.80 -21.35
CA ARG A 471 3.95 14.87 -22.41
C ARG A 471 4.73 15.00 -23.72
N LYS A 472 5.33 16.16 -23.99
CA LYS A 472 6.03 16.46 -25.25
C LYS A 472 7.55 16.26 -25.15
N LEU A 473 8.13 16.26 -23.95
CA LEU A 473 9.52 15.87 -23.76
C LEU A 473 9.70 14.40 -24.15
N GLN A 474 10.65 14.13 -25.05
CA GLN A 474 10.94 12.79 -25.54
C GLN A 474 12.03 12.11 -24.71
N VAL A 475 11.72 11.92 -23.43
CA VAL A 475 12.60 11.28 -22.44
C VAL A 475 11.81 10.21 -21.67
N GLY A 476 12.50 9.22 -21.10
CA GLY A 476 11.86 8.17 -20.31
C GLY A 476 11.47 8.62 -18.91
N MET A 477 12.11 9.67 -18.37
CA MET A 477 11.86 10.19 -17.02
C MET A 477 11.81 11.73 -17.02
N VAL A 478 10.82 12.32 -16.34
CA VAL A 478 10.62 13.77 -16.29
C VAL A 478 10.53 14.28 -14.86
N GLY A 479 11.38 15.23 -14.49
CA GLY A 479 11.27 15.99 -13.23
C GLY A 479 10.55 17.32 -13.45
N VAL A 480 9.51 17.58 -12.65
CA VAL A 480 8.75 18.85 -12.70
C VAL A 480 8.95 19.58 -11.38
N ASN A 481 9.53 20.78 -11.42
CA ASN A 481 9.87 21.57 -10.22
C ASN A 481 10.77 20.83 -9.22
N THR A 482 11.53 19.84 -9.69
CA THR A 482 12.50 19.08 -8.90
C THR A 482 13.68 18.65 -9.78
N GLY A 483 14.88 18.68 -9.21
CA GLY A 483 16.08 18.06 -9.79
C GLY A 483 16.29 16.61 -9.33
N LYS A 484 15.38 16.06 -8.51
CA LYS A 484 15.49 14.73 -7.87
C LYS A 484 14.35 13.84 -8.34
N ILE A 485 14.69 12.81 -9.13
CA ILE A 485 13.71 11.87 -9.72
C ILE A 485 14.07 10.39 -9.49
N SER A 486 15.18 10.11 -8.82
CA SER A 486 15.68 8.75 -8.59
C SER A 486 14.98 8.13 -7.38
N ALA A 487 14.32 6.99 -7.59
CA ALA A 487 13.59 6.26 -6.54
C ALA A 487 13.49 4.78 -6.92
N ALA A 488 13.39 3.87 -5.94
CA ALA A 488 13.31 2.44 -6.20
C ALA A 488 11.93 2.01 -6.72
N GLU A 489 10.89 2.75 -6.35
CA GLU A 489 9.49 2.55 -6.73
C GLU A 489 9.14 3.11 -8.12
N ALA A 490 9.99 3.94 -8.71
CA ALA A 490 9.77 4.58 -10.00
C ALA A 490 10.46 3.80 -11.15
N PRO A 491 9.83 3.68 -12.34
CA PRO A 491 10.47 3.05 -13.48
C PRO A 491 11.59 3.93 -14.02
N PHE A 492 12.82 3.54 -13.75
CA PHE A 492 14.00 4.20 -14.26
C PHE A 492 14.37 3.62 -15.62
N GLY A 493 14.35 4.46 -16.65
CA GLY A 493 15.00 4.09 -17.90
C GLY A 493 14.75 5.00 -19.10
N GLY A 494 15.47 4.71 -20.18
CA GLY A 494 15.51 5.55 -21.37
C GLY A 494 14.48 5.23 -22.46
N VAL A 495 14.38 6.14 -23.41
CA VAL A 495 13.83 5.93 -24.76
C VAL A 495 14.89 6.34 -25.81
N LYS A 496 14.61 6.13 -27.10
CA LYS A 496 15.55 6.42 -28.21
C LYS A 496 16.89 5.69 -28.02
N ALA A 497 18.02 6.36 -28.24
CA ALA A 497 19.35 5.78 -28.08
C ALA A 497 19.81 5.67 -26.61
N SER A 498 18.99 6.13 -25.64
CA SER A 498 19.29 5.96 -24.20
C SER A 498 18.97 4.57 -23.67
N GLY A 499 18.39 3.69 -24.51
CA GLY A 499 18.22 2.27 -24.22
C GLY A 499 16.76 1.82 -24.09
N TYR A 500 16.55 0.63 -23.53
CA TYR A 500 15.26 -0.04 -23.40
C TYR A 500 15.25 -1.00 -22.20
N GLY A 501 14.05 -1.30 -21.71
CA GLY A 501 13.83 -1.93 -20.41
C GLY A 501 13.72 -0.89 -19.30
N ARG A 502 13.32 -1.31 -18.09
CA ARG A 502 13.20 -0.43 -16.92
C ARG A 502 13.82 -1.09 -15.68
N GLU A 503 14.39 -0.27 -14.81
CA GLU A 503 14.88 -0.68 -13.49
C GLU A 503 14.08 0.01 -12.39
N GLY A 504 13.99 -0.60 -11.20
CA GLY A 504 13.04 -0.14 -10.17
C GLY A 504 11.58 -0.39 -10.55
N SER A 505 10.66 -0.02 -9.67
CA SER A 505 9.21 -0.25 -9.73
C SER A 505 8.83 -1.72 -9.89
N LEU A 506 7.54 -1.98 -10.11
CA LEU A 506 7.06 -3.30 -10.53
C LEU A 506 7.61 -3.71 -11.91
N TYR A 507 7.88 -2.75 -12.80
CA TYR A 507 8.35 -3.03 -14.17
C TYR A 507 9.77 -3.62 -14.20
N GLY A 508 10.60 -3.27 -13.21
CA GLY A 508 11.97 -3.78 -13.10
C GLY A 508 12.04 -5.28 -12.80
N LEU A 509 11.04 -5.84 -12.11
CA LEU A 509 10.97 -7.29 -11.89
C LEU A 509 10.66 -8.03 -13.20
N GLU A 510 9.78 -7.48 -14.03
CA GLU A 510 9.37 -8.09 -15.31
C GLU A 510 10.55 -8.28 -16.27
N GLU A 511 11.56 -7.42 -16.20
CA GLU A 511 12.78 -7.53 -17.00
C GLU A 511 13.52 -8.87 -16.80
N TYR A 512 13.35 -9.51 -15.65
CA TYR A 512 13.99 -10.76 -15.28
C TYR A 512 13.06 -11.97 -15.38
N GLN A 513 11.89 -11.79 -16.00
CA GLN A 513 10.88 -12.84 -16.15
C GLN A 513 10.45 -13.10 -17.59
N VAL A 514 9.96 -14.32 -17.82
CA VAL A 514 9.21 -14.74 -19.01
C VAL A 514 7.76 -15.00 -18.63
N VAL A 515 6.84 -14.56 -19.49
CA VAL A 515 5.42 -14.90 -19.34
C VAL A 515 5.16 -16.21 -20.05
N LYS A 516 4.74 -17.24 -19.31
CA LYS A 516 4.33 -18.53 -19.85
C LYS A 516 2.81 -18.60 -19.87
N SER A 517 2.24 -18.85 -21.04
CA SER A 517 0.81 -19.09 -21.22
C SER A 517 0.50 -20.58 -21.14
N VAL A 518 -0.53 -20.96 -20.40
CA VAL A 518 -1.00 -22.33 -20.23
C VAL A 518 -2.49 -22.39 -20.54
N THR A 519 -2.84 -23.20 -21.54
CA THR A 519 -4.23 -23.51 -21.89
C THR A 519 -4.54 -24.94 -21.47
N ILE A 520 -5.45 -25.11 -20.52
CA ILE A 520 -5.92 -26.42 -20.08
C ILE A 520 -7.22 -26.74 -20.81
N GLY A 521 -7.23 -27.80 -21.60
CA GLY A 521 -8.45 -28.35 -22.18
C GLY A 521 -9.11 -29.36 -21.24
N VAL A 522 -10.42 -29.22 -21.04
CA VAL A 522 -11.23 -30.21 -20.33
C VAL A 522 -11.73 -31.24 -21.34
N CYS A 523 -10.92 -32.26 -21.63
CA CYS A 523 -11.34 -33.39 -22.45
C CYS A 523 -12.14 -34.39 -21.60
N GLY A 524 -13.44 -34.53 -21.88
CA GLY A 524 -14.22 -35.74 -21.58
C GLY A 524 -15.05 -35.72 -20.30
N VAL A 525 -16.26 -35.17 -20.37
CA VAL A 525 -17.41 -35.94 -19.90
C VAL A 525 -17.98 -36.61 -21.15
N PRO A 526 -18.03 -37.95 -21.25
CA PRO A 526 -18.76 -38.60 -22.33
C PRO A 526 -20.19 -38.10 -22.29
N ARG A 527 -20.70 -37.52 -23.39
CA ARG A 527 -22.14 -37.28 -23.50
C ARG A 527 -22.81 -38.66 -23.52
N GLU A 528 -23.50 -39.02 -22.45
CA GLU A 528 -24.46 -40.12 -22.49
C GLU A 528 -25.47 -39.83 -23.61
N GLN A 529 -25.42 -40.70 -24.61
CA GLN A 529 -26.44 -41.02 -25.60
C GLN A 529 -27.67 -40.10 -25.66
N ASP A 530 -27.65 -39.16 -26.62
CA ASP A 530 -28.88 -38.70 -27.25
C ASP A 530 -29.33 -39.75 -28.29
N GLN A 531 -29.90 -40.86 -27.80
CA GLN A 531 -30.49 -41.93 -28.61
C GLN A 531 -31.87 -41.56 -29.17
N SER A 532 -32.31 -40.29 -29.07
CA SER A 532 -33.69 -39.90 -29.40
C SER A 532 -33.92 -39.32 -30.80
N ARG A 533 -32.89 -39.21 -31.65
CA ARG A 533 -33.02 -38.63 -33.00
C ARG A 533 -32.40 -39.49 -34.09
N LEU A 534 -33.04 -40.63 -34.36
CA LEU A 534 -32.96 -41.28 -35.68
C LEU A 534 -34.11 -40.78 -36.54
N PRO A 535 -33.88 -40.02 -37.62
CA PRO A 535 -34.90 -39.81 -38.64
C PRO A 535 -34.99 -41.06 -39.53
N SER A 536 -36.22 -41.55 -39.71
CA SER A 536 -36.59 -42.54 -40.71
C SER A 536 -36.11 -42.16 -42.12
N THR A 537 -35.49 -43.10 -42.82
CA THR A 537 -35.07 -43.11 -44.23
C THR A 537 -36.27 -43.00 -45.22
N PRO A 538 -36.05 -42.95 -46.56
CA PRO A 538 -35.10 -42.17 -47.37
C PRO A 538 -35.75 -41.54 -48.64
N SER A 539 -35.18 -40.49 -49.23
CA SER A 539 -35.45 -40.19 -50.65
C SER A 539 -34.32 -39.45 -51.37
N ALA A 540 -33.88 -40.09 -52.46
CA ALA A 540 -32.91 -39.75 -53.50
C ALA A 540 -32.73 -38.27 -53.91
N LEU A 541 -31.48 -37.92 -54.27
CA LEU A 541 -31.06 -37.22 -55.51
C LEU A 541 -29.52 -37.09 -55.50
N ARG A 542 -28.81 -38.01 -56.19
CA ARG A 542 -28.12 -37.85 -57.49
C ARG A 542 -26.85 -37.00 -57.48
N ALA A 543 -25.76 -37.69 -57.79
CA ALA A 543 -24.44 -37.18 -58.11
C ALA A 543 -24.40 -36.37 -59.42
N THR A 544 -23.48 -35.40 -59.48
CA THR A 544 -22.69 -35.08 -60.69
C THR A 544 -21.31 -34.57 -60.28
N ASP A 545 -20.29 -35.23 -60.83
CA ASP A 545 -18.87 -34.87 -60.87
C ASP A 545 -18.63 -33.45 -61.43
N ASP A 546 -17.54 -32.80 -60.99
CA ASP A 546 -16.44 -32.49 -61.92
C ASP A 546 -15.08 -32.34 -61.22
N ARG A 547 -14.04 -32.73 -61.95
CA ARG A 547 -12.64 -32.91 -61.56
C ARG A 547 -11.83 -31.62 -61.71
N SER A 548 -10.74 -31.49 -60.96
CA SER A 548 -9.34 -31.50 -61.49
C SER A 548 -8.33 -30.63 -60.69
N VAL A 549 -7.14 -31.23 -60.44
CA VAL A 549 -5.77 -30.63 -60.57
C VAL A 549 -5.31 -29.68 -59.43
N THR A 550 -4.13 -29.77 -58.76
CA THR A 550 -2.86 -30.51 -58.97
C THR A 550 -1.84 -30.25 -57.82
N VAL A 551 -1.17 -31.33 -57.32
CA VAL A 551 0.30 -31.55 -57.10
C VAL A 551 1.02 -30.61 -56.10
N LEU A 552 1.75 -31.06 -55.05
CA LEU A 552 3.02 -31.79 -55.08
C LEU A 552 3.34 -32.51 -53.74
N VAL A 553 3.64 -33.80 -53.85
CA VAL A 553 4.60 -34.51 -52.98
C VAL A 553 5.88 -34.64 -53.81
N HIS A 554 7.02 -34.25 -53.26
CA HIS A 554 8.33 -34.69 -53.75
C HIS A 554 8.96 -35.58 -52.69
N ASP A 555 9.16 -36.82 -53.09
CA ASP A 555 9.86 -37.90 -52.42
C ASP A 555 11.29 -37.97 -53.00
N ALA A 556 12.28 -38.36 -52.17
CA ALA A 556 13.44 -39.15 -52.61
C ALA A 556 14.42 -39.43 -51.46
N GLY A 557 14.57 -40.73 -51.14
CA GLY A 557 15.90 -41.34 -51.21
C GLY A 557 16.52 -41.83 -49.91
N ALA A 558 16.23 -43.10 -49.59
CA ALA A 558 16.86 -43.90 -48.54
C ALA A 558 18.39 -44.09 -48.68
N VAL A 559 19.07 -44.44 -47.58
CA VAL A 559 19.80 -45.73 -47.37
C VAL A 559 20.56 -45.77 -46.02
N ARG A 560 20.14 -46.74 -45.16
CA ARG A 560 20.85 -47.61 -44.18
C ARG A 560 21.72 -46.97 -43.06
N GLY A 561 21.66 -47.38 -41.79
CA GLY A 561 20.94 -48.44 -41.04
C GLY A 561 21.22 -48.24 -39.53
N GLY A 562 20.24 -48.40 -38.62
CA GLY A 562 20.03 -49.59 -37.75
C GLY A 562 20.99 -49.59 -36.53
N ALA A 563 20.59 -49.61 -35.25
CA ALA A 563 19.37 -50.10 -34.61
C ALA A 563 19.15 -49.55 -33.18
N ASP A 564 17.86 -49.54 -32.81
CA ASP A 564 17.19 -49.67 -31.51
C ASP A 564 17.37 -48.66 -30.37
N HIS A 565 16.51 -47.63 -30.41
CA HIS A 565 15.90 -47.01 -29.23
C HIS A 565 14.40 -47.35 -29.20
N ALA A 566 13.95 -48.09 -28.18
CA ALA A 566 12.53 -48.27 -27.90
C ALA A 566 12.04 -47.20 -26.92
N ILE A 567 11.27 -46.27 -27.46
CA ILE A 567 10.58 -45.17 -26.81
C ILE A 567 9.35 -45.71 -26.06
N MET A 568 9.27 -45.35 -24.77
CA MET A 568 8.05 -45.42 -23.97
C MET A 568 6.98 -44.49 -24.55
N ARG A 569 5.87 -45.07 -25.00
CA ARG A 569 4.56 -44.43 -25.01
C ARG A 569 3.62 -45.33 -24.22
N ARG A 570 3.27 -44.92 -23.00
CA ARG A 570 2.13 -45.47 -22.26
C ARG A 570 1.04 -44.42 -22.21
N GLU A 571 -0.09 -44.82 -22.76
CA GLU A 571 -1.36 -44.12 -22.78
C GLU A 571 -1.89 -43.91 -21.37
N ARG A 572 -2.54 -42.76 -21.15
CA ARG A 572 -3.41 -42.53 -20.00
C ARG A 572 -4.71 -43.31 -20.22
N THR A 573 -4.95 -44.33 -19.40
CA THR A 573 -6.30 -44.82 -19.10
C THR A 573 -6.59 -44.58 -17.62
N SER A 574 -7.83 -44.15 -17.38
CA SER A 574 -8.40 -43.65 -16.14
C SER A 574 -8.42 -44.70 -15.01
N GLY A 575 -8.06 -44.25 -13.80
CA GLY A 575 -8.13 -45.03 -12.59
C GLY A 575 -9.55 -45.22 -12.09
N VAL A 576 -10.17 -46.34 -12.46
CA VAL A 576 -11.14 -47.10 -11.64
C VAL A 576 -10.85 -48.62 -11.71
N ALA A 577 -9.82 -49.06 -12.45
CA ALA A 577 -9.52 -50.49 -12.66
C ALA A 577 -8.31 -51.04 -11.89
N LEU A 578 -7.70 -50.28 -10.96
CA LEU A 578 -6.46 -50.71 -10.27
C LEU A 578 -6.69 -51.33 -8.88
N HIS A 579 -7.83 -51.05 -8.24
CA HIS A 579 -8.15 -51.64 -6.93
C HIS A 579 -8.63 -53.09 -7.07
N ASP A 580 -9.51 -53.36 -8.05
CA ASP A 580 -10.03 -54.71 -8.31
C ASP A 580 -8.99 -55.65 -8.96
N ALA A 581 -7.99 -55.10 -9.65
CA ALA A 581 -6.90 -55.88 -10.25
C ALA A 581 -5.84 -56.35 -9.23
N LEU A 582 -5.68 -55.66 -8.11
CA LEU A 582 -4.71 -56.01 -7.06
C LEU A 582 -5.26 -57.06 -6.07
N LEU A 583 -6.58 -57.14 -5.89
CA LEU A 583 -7.22 -58.19 -5.11
C LEU A 583 -7.31 -59.54 -5.85
N GLN A 584 -7.26 -59.54 -7.19
CA GLN A 584 -7.26 -60.78 -7.99
C GLN A 584 -5.85 -61.36 -8.22
N ALA A 585 -4.78 -60.65 -7.89
CA ALA A 585 -3.40 -61.06 -8.20
C ALA A 585 -2.61 -61.71 -7.04
N GLY A 586 -3.18 -61.80 -5.82
CA GLY A 586 -2.60 -62.63 -4.74
C GLY A 586 -1.17 -62.26 -4.30
N VAL A 587 -0.79 -60.98 -4.37
CA VAL A 587 0.55 -60.51 -3.95
C VAL A 587 0.46 -59.86 -2.55
N THR A 588 1.04 -60.54 -1.56
CA THR A 588 1.30 -59.98 -0.22
C THR A 588 2.51 -59.02 -0.25
N PRO A 589 2.46 -57.84 0.41
CA PRO A 589 3.63 -57.00 0.62
C PRO A 589 4.58 -57.59 1.69
N PRO A 590 5.90 -57.30 1.62
CA PRO A 590 6.90 -57.88 2.51
C PRO A 590 6.88 -57.24 3.91
N SER A 591 7.31 -58.02 4.90
CA SER A 591 7.54 -57.61 6.29
C SER A 591 8.73 -56.65 6.40
N MET A 592 8.59 -55.65 7.26
CA MET A 592 9.66 -54.74 7.68
C MET A 592 10.62 -55.50 8.61
N ASP A 593 11.92 -55.44 8.36
CA ASP A 593 12.96 -56.11 9.16
C ASP A 593 13.33 -55.29 10.40
N GLU A 594 13.83 -55.96 11.45
CA GLU A 594 14.20 -55.41 12.77
C GLU A 594 15.18 -54.22 12.72
N ASP A 595 15.90 -54.04 11.60
CA ASP A 595 16.86 -52.95 11.42
C ASP A 595 16.18 -51.58 11.17
N ASP A 596 15.00 -51.55 10.54
CA ASP A 596 14.25 -50.30 10.28
C ASP A 596 13.59 -49.76 11.57
N GLU A 597 13.20 -50.67 12.48
CA GLU A 597 12.60 -50.34 13.78
C GLU A 597 13.65 -49.83 14.79
N GLN A 598 14.90 -50.32 14.71
CA GLN A 598 16.01 -49.76 15.48
C GLN A 598 16.41 -48.36 15.00
N GLN A 599 16.32 -48.09 13.68
CA GLN A 599 16.69 -46.80 13.11
C GLN A 599 15.69 -45.69 13.46
N ALA A 600 14.40 -46.02 13.53
CA ALA A 600 13.34 -45.10 13.98
C ALA A 600 13.44 -44.79 15.49
N ASN A 601 13.75 -45.78 16.32
CA ASN A 601 13.89 -45.58 17.76
C ASN A 601 15.18 -44.82 18.14
N LYS A 602 16.23 -44.91 17.31
CA LYS A 602 17.47 -44.13 17.46
C LYS A 602 17.29 -42.65 17.08
N ALA A 603 16.37 -42.36 16.16
CA ALA A 603 15.97 -40.99 15.83
C ALA A 603 15.09 -40.33 16.93
N LEU A 604 14.38 -41.13 17.72
CA LEU A 604 13.59 -40.65 18.86
C LEU A 604 14.44 -40.38 20.12
N ASP A 605 15.55 -41.11 20.31
CA ASP A 605 16.51 -40.86 21.39
C ASP A 605 17.27 -39.52 21.24
N THR A 606 17.31 -38.94 20.03
CA THR A 606 17.91 -37.62 19.76
C THR A 606 17.01 -36.42 20.12
N VAL A 607 15.75 -36.65 20.47
CA VAL A 607 14.75 -35.58 20.70
C VAL A 607 13.90 -35.76 21.98
N ASP A 608 14.27 -36.69 22.86
CA ASP A 608 13.70 -36.88 24.21
C ASP A 608 12.16 -37.03 24.24
N LEU A 609 11.61 -37.80 23.30
CA LEU A 609 10.18 -38.14 23.20
C LEU A 609 9.91 -39.63 23.49
N PRO A 610 8.74 -39.98 24.08
CA PRO A 610 8.45 -41.36 24.49
C PRO A 610 8.20 -42.29 23.28
N LYS A 611 8.77 -43.51 23.36
CA LYS A 611 8.66 -44.54 22.31
C LYS A 611 7.25 -45.14 22.28
N LEU A 612 6.75 -45.42 21.07
CA LEU A 612 5.41 -45.96 20.85
C LEU A 612 5.31 -47.40 21.37
N PRO A 613 4.27 -47.75 22.16
CA PRO A 613 3.97 -49.13 22.47
C PRO A 613 3.26 -49.80 21.29
N SER A 614 3.69 -51.01 21.00
CA SER A 614 3.03 -51.95 20.10
C SER A 614 1.69 -52.40 20.69
N GLU A 615 0.71 -52.60 19.79
CA GLU A 615 -0.60 -53.25 19.99
C GLU A 615 -1.81 -52.34 20.26
N ALA A 616 -2.61 -52.10 19.21
CA ALA A 616 -4.08 -52.08 19.33
C ALA A 616 -4.75 -52.40 17.98
N LEU A 617 -5.29 -53.62 17.87
CA LEU A 617 -6.19 -54.06 16.81
C LEU A 617 -7.52 -54.47 17.49
N VAL A 618 -8.63 -53.92 16.96
CA VAL A 618 -10.02 -54.42 17.01
C VAL A 618 -10.80 -54.31 18.35
N PHE A 619 -11.90 -53.54 18.39
CA PHE A 619 -13.27 -54.10 18.32
C PHE A 619 -14.39 -53.05 18.36
N SER A 620 -15.44 -53.42 17.63
CA SER A 620 -16.73 -52.79 17.46
C SER A 620 -17.73 -53.10 18.58
N SER A 621 -18.58 -52.11 18.85
CA SER A 621 -20.05 -52.19 18.98
C SER A 621 -20.73 -52.80 20.21
N THR A 622 -21.78 -52.07 20.62
CA THR A 622 -23.03 -52.46 21.34
C THR A 622 -23.06 -52.52 22.87
N GLY A 623 -23.80 -51.58 23.46
CA GLY A 623 -25.07 -51.88 24.14
C GLY A 623 -25.08 -51.99 25.68
N GLY A 624 -25.84 -51.08 26.31
CA GLY A 624 -26.84 -51.47 27.32
C GLY A 624 -26.53 -51.27 28.81
N ASP A 625 -27.20 -50.25 29.37
CA ASP A 625 -28.09 -50.32 30.56
C ASP A 625 -27.53 -50.32 32.01
N GLY A 626 -28.27 -49.62 32.89
CA GLY A 626 -28.49 -50.08 34.28
C GLY A 626 -27.78 -49.43 35.48
N SER A 627 -28.35 -48.31 35.98
CA SER A 627 -28.77 -48.05 37.38
C SER A 627 -27.88 -48.26 38.64
N GLN A 628 -27.84 -47.17 39.45
CA GLN A 628 -28.13 -47.02 40.90
C GLN A 628 -27.08 -47.23 42.04
N HIS A 629 -26.95 -46.14 42.84
CA HIS A 629 -26.83 -45.99 44.33
C HIS A 629 -25.61 -46.60 45.07
N GLN A 630 -25.04 -46.09 46.18
CA GLN A 630 -25.30 -45.03 47.19
C GLN A 630 -23.96 -44.81 47.99
N VAL A 631 -23.53 -43.58 48.30
CA VAL A 631 -23.53 -42.87 49.62
C VAL A 631 -22.76 -43.52 50.79
N THR A 632 -21.79 -42.76 51.35
CA THR A 632 -21.63 -42.28 52.76
C THR A 632 -20.24 -41.60 52.85
N ASP A 633 -20.06 -40.30 53.09
CA ASP A 633 -20.44 -39.39 54.19
C ASP A 633 -19.57 -39.57 55.46
N LEU A 634 -18.83 -38.52 55.85
CA LEU A 634 -18.22 -38.32 57.16
C LEU A 634 -18.08 -36.81 57.44
N THR A 635 -18.66 -36.38 58.56
CA THR A 635 -18.78 -35.01 59.07
C THR A 635 -18.01 -34.83 60.39
N GLY A 636 -17.75 -33.56 60.73
CA GLY A 636 -17.50 -33.04 62.10
C GLY A 636 -16.08 -32.52 62.33
N LEU A 637 -15.81 -31.44 63.07
CA LEU A 637 -16.55 -30.48 63.93
C LEU A 637 -15.56 -29.34 64.27
N GLY A 638 -16.04 -28.13 64.61
CA GLY A 638 -15.23 -27.13 65.33
C GLY A 638 -15.70 -25.68 65.23
N GLU A 639 -16.49 -25.24 66.21
CA GLU A 639 -17.08 -23.90 66.43
C GLU A 639 -16.09 -22.84 66.95
N SER A 640 -16.40 -21.54 66.75
CA SER A 640 -16.90 -20.60 67.78
C SER A 640 -16.56 -19.10 67.54
N ASP A 641 -17.63 -18.28 67.54
CA ASP A 641 -17.85 -16.97 68.22
C ASP A 641 -16.87 -15.77 68.05
N SER A 642 -17.25 -14.48 67.97
CA SER A 642 -18.43 -13.77 68.50
C SER A 642 -18.49 -12.28 68.06
N THR A 643 -19.72 -11.81 67.74
CA THR A 643 -20.44 -10.54 68.10
C THR A 643 -19.80 -9.12 68.10
N MET A 644 -20.49 -8.14 67.48
CA MET A 644 -21.38 -7.11 68.12
C MET A 644 -21.90 -6.09 67.05
N LEU A 645 -23.23 -5.94 66.83
CA LEU A 645 -24.22 -4.98 67.41
C LEU A 645 -23.96 -3.49 67.04
N MET A 646 -24.89 -2.56 66.77
CA MET A 646 -26.37 -2.48 66.67
C MET A 646 -26.77 -1.03 66.26
N SER A 647 -27.86 -0.90 65.49
CA SER A 647 -29.00 0.05 65.60
C SER A 647 -28.90 1.60 65.65
N GLY A 648 -29.86 2.25 64.96
CA GLY A 648 -30.56 3.49 65.39
C GLY A 648 -30.66 4.58 64.31
N GLU A 649 -31.62 4.61 63.39
CA GLU A 649 -33.03 5.09 63.43
C GLU A 649 -33.30 6.62 63.61
N ILE A 650 -33.95 7.17 62.56
CA ILE A 650 -35.08 8.15 62.52
C ILE A 650 -34.82 9.67 62.63
N ALA A 651 -35.17 10.44 61.58
CA ALA A 651 -36.25 11.44 61.57
C ALA A 651 -36.39 12.24 60.23
N ALA A 652 -37.61 12.26 59.67
CA ALA A 652 -38.17 13.30 58.77
C ALA A 652 -38.94 14.35 59.63
N PRO A 653 -39.54 15.50 59.17
CA PRO A 653 -40.07 15.82 57.81
C PRO A 653 -40.04 17.32 57.36
N HIS A 654 -40.65 17.59 56.18
CA HIS A 654 -41.27 18.83 55.63
C HIS A 654 -40.74 19.46 54.31
N VAL A 655 -41.54 19.17 53.26
CA VAL A 655 -41.84 19.67 51.89
C VAL A 655 -42.29 21.17 51.87
N PRO A 656 -42.41 21.99 50.77
CA PRO A 656 -42.41 21.78 49.28
C PRO A 656 -41.66 22.83 48.38
N GLU A 657 -41.71 22.60 47.06
CA GLU A 657 -41.77 23.56 45.91
C GLU A 657 -40.62 24.57 45.67
N ASP A 658 -39.80 24.33 44.63
CA ASP A 658 -39.71 25.17 43.40
C ASP A 658 -38.43 24.91 42.56
N SER A 659 -38.63 24.96 41.23
CA SER A 659 -37.63 25.20 40.16
C SER A 659 -36.62 24.09 39.79
N LEU A 660 -36.99 23.29 38.79
CA LEU A 660 -36.05 22.69 37.82
C LEU A 660 -35.68 23.77 36.78
N GLN A 661 -34.64 24.53 37.09
CA GLN A 661 -33.78 25.19 36.10
C GLN A 661 -32.34 24.91 36.53
N ALA A 662 -31.66 24.02 35.81
CA ALA A 662 -30.23 23.77 35.98
C ALA A 662 -29.50 24.20 34.70
N ASP A 663 -29.11 25.47 34.73
CA ASP A 663 -27.94 26.13 34.16
C ASP A 663 -27.24 25.57 32.91
N THR A 664 -27.37 26.32 31.82
CA THR A 664 -26.61 26.29 30.56
C THR A 664 -25.29 27.09 30.63
N THR A 665 -24.67 27.22 31.80
CA THR A 665 -23.55 28.15 32.04
C THR A 665 -22.19 27.49 32.28
N LEU A 666 -21.89 26.37 31.63
CA LEU A 666 -20.56 25.74 31.71
C LEU A 666 -19.53 26.27 30.70
N HIS A 667 -19.91 27.15 29.76
CA HIS A 667 -19.05 27.55 28.63
C HIS A 667 -18.22 28.83 28.83
N SER A 668 -18.43 29.62 29.89
CA SER A 668 -17.84 30.98 29.95
C SER A 668 -16.65 31.17 30.89
N ASN A 669 -16.20 30.17 31.65
CA ASN A 669 -15.23 30.40 32.76
C ASN A 669 -13.83 29.78 32.56
N LEU A 670 -13.51 29.23 31.38
CA LEU A 670 -12.20 28.61 31.12
C LEU A 670 -11.19 29.53 30.39
N GLU A 671 -11.60 30.71 29.93
CA GLU A 671 -10.74 31.59 29.11
C GLU A 671 -9.81 32.52 29.90
N GLN A 672 -9.88 32.56 31.25
CA GLN A 672 -9.25 33.65 32.03
C GLN A 672 -8.03 33.30 32.88
N SER A 673 -7.41 32.12 32.78
CA SER A 673 -6.25 31.83 33.65
C SER A 673 -5.20 30.90 33.04
N LEU A 674 -4.37 31.39 32.12
CA LEU A 674 -3.10 30.72 31.82
C LEU A 674 -1.98 31.76 31.60
N ASP A 675 -0.94 31.67 32.43
CA ASP A 675 0.30 32.44 32.42
C ASP A 675 1.30 31.78 31.46
N PHE A 676 2.00 32.58 30.65
CA PHE A 676 2.79 32.11 29.51
C PHE A 676 4.27 32.45 29.70
N GLY A 677 5.05 31.49 30.21
CA GLY A 677 6.50 31.57 30.23
C GLY A 677 7.08 30.16 30.30
N GLU A 678 7.91 29.82 29.30
CA GLU A 678 8.63 28.55 29.13
C GLU A 678 7.81 27.37 28.58
N LEU A 679 7.97 27.05 27.28
CA LEU A 679 7.82 25.69 26.69
C LEU A 679 8.02 25.76 25.16
N TYR A 680 9.26 25.58 24.72
CA TYR A 680 9.67 25.53 23.30
C TYR A 680 10.17 24.13 22.89
N SER A 681 9.75 23.04 23.56
CA SER A 681 10.44 21.76 23.42
C SER A 681 9.58 20.49 23.49
N ILE A 682 8.36 20.47 22.95
CA ILE A 682 7.58 19.22 22.88
C ILE A 682 7.00 19.05 21.49
N ASN A 683 7.55 18.09 20.74
CA ASN A 683 7.11 17.66 19.41
C ASN A 683 6.15 16.45 19.57
N TRP A 684 5.22 16.22 18.64
CA TRP A 684 4.29 15.07 18.69
C TRP A 684 5.01 13.71 18.69
N GLU A 685 6.23 13.66 18.17
CA GLU A 685 7.15 12.52 18.25
C GLU A 685 7.53 12.15 19.71
N ASP A 686 7.42 13.07 20.67
CA ASP A 686 7.76 12.83 22.09
C ASP A 686 6.57 12.34 22.94
N THR A 687 5.34 12.38 22.42
CA THR A 687 4.14 11.89 23.14
C THR A 687 3.83 10.43 22.88
N VAL A 688 4.36 9.83 21.81
CA VAL A 688 4.20 8.39 21.59
C VAL A 688 5.35 7.64 22.26
N SER A 689 5.00 6.77 23.20
CA SER A 689 5.97 6.20 24.14
C SER A 689 7.04 5.39 23.42
N PRO A 690 8.30 5.47 23.88
CA PRO A 690 9.30 4.43 23.66
C PRO A 690 9.06 3.17 24.52
N ASP A 691 7.97 3.11 25.30
CA ASP A 691 7.74 2.09 26.33
C ASP A 691 6.53 1.18 26.09
N TRP A 692 5.88 1.27 24.93
CA TRP A 692 4.99 0.26 24.37
C TRP A 692 5.26 0.29 22.88
N ASP A 693 5.55 -0.87 22.31
CA ASP A 693 6.24 -0.95 21.03
C ASP A 693 5.25 -0.95 19.86
N TRP A 694 4.40 0.09 19.81
CA TRP A 694 3.41 0.26 18.74
C TRP A 694 4.07 0.41 17.35
N MET A 695 5.36 0.77 17.30
CA MET A 695 6.16 0.83 16.08
C MET A 695 6.85 -0.49 15.68
N ASN A 696 7.04 -1.46 16.59
CA ASN A 696 7.83 -2.68 16.27
C ASN A 696 7.00 -3.89 15.83
N LEU A 697 5.67 -3.80 15.83
CA LEU A 697 4.78 -4.81 15.21
C LEU A 697 4.27 -4.40 13.84
N PHE A 698 4.52 -3.15 13.47
CA PHE A 698 4.56 -2.77 12.09
C PHE A 698 6.01 -2.97 11.63
N PRO A 699 6.28 -3.71 10.55
CA PRO A 699 7.63 -3.75 10.03
C PRO A 699 8.06 -2.30 9.78
N ALA A 700 9.29 -1.93 10.15
CA ALA A 700 9.86 -0.62 9.83
C ALA A 700 9.61 -0.36 8.33
N GLY A 701 8.62 0.49 8.01
CA GLY A 701 7.92 0.44 6.71
C GLY A 701 6.41 0.72 6.76
N MET A 702 5.77 0.77 7.93
CA MET A 702 4.37 1.20 8.08
C MET A 702 4.19 2.59 8.72
N ASP A 703 5.07 3.54 8.39
CA ASP A 703 4.86 4.99 8.63
C ASP A 703 3.72 5.58 7.76
N THR A 704 3.02 4.74 6.99
CA THR A 704 2.00 5.11 6.00
C THR A 704 0.55 4.97 6.47
N LEU A 705 0.29 4.47 7.69
CA LEU A 705 -1.08 4.38 8.21
C LEU A 705 -1.43 5.43 9.28
N THR A 706 -0.47 6.24 9.73
CA THR A 706 -0.75 7.47 10.51
C THR A 706 -0.34 8.75 9.78
N SER A 707 0.30 8.64 8.61
CA SER A 707 0.27 9.71 7.63
C SER A 707 -1.04 9.61 6.83
N ALA A 708 -2.11 10.13 7.43
CA ALA A 708 -3.02 10.89 6.59
C ALA A 708 -2.16 12.01 6.00
N GLN A 709 -1.57 11.78 4.82
CA GLN A 709 -1.08 12.88 4.00
C GLN A 709 -2.21 13.91 3.97
N PRO A 710 -1.98 15.19 4.30
CA PRO A 710 -2.96 16.21 3.95
C PRO A 710 -3.25 16.01 2.47
N PHE A 711 -4.51 15.74 2.13
CA PHE A 711 -4.99 15.40 0.80
C PHE A 711 -4.30 16.22 -0.31
N ALA A 712 -3.17 15.72 -0.80
CA ALA A 712 -2.46 16.19 -1.98
C ALA A 712 -3.03 15.41 -3.17
N GLY A 713 -4.34 15.54 -3.38
CA GLY A 713 -5.08 14.74 -4.37
C GLY A 713 -6.32 15.41 -4.95
N LEU A 714 -6.58 16.67 -4.61
CA LEU A 714 -7.58 17.51 -5.28
C LEU A 714 -6.95 18.89 -5.55
N SER A 715 -5.92 18.89 -6.39
CA SER A 715 -5.68 20.06 -7.23
C SER A 715 -6.82 20.16 -8.22
N ASN A 716 -7.43 21.34 -8.29
CA ASN A 716 -8.47 21.73 -9.22
C ASN A 716 -8.12 21.32 -10.67
N THR A 717 -8.66 20.20 -11.13
CA THR A 717 -8.90 19.98 -12.56
C THR A 717 -10.23 19.27 -12.73
N LEU A 718 -11.31 20.03 -12.59
CA LEU A 718 -12.45 19.93 -13.50
C LEU A 718 -12.41 21.17 -14.40
N PRO A 719 -12.51 21.03 -15.73
CA PRO A 719 -12.45 22.17 -16.63
C PRO A 719 -13.72 23.01 -16.51
N ARG A 720 -13.59 24.31 -16.24
CA ARG A 720 -14.67 25.28 -16.47
C ARG A 720 -15.02 25.29 -17.96
N PRO A 721 -16.30 25.21 -18.37
CA PRO A 721 -16.68 25.38 -19.76
C PRO A 721 -16.42 26.83 -20.21
N PRO A 722 -16.08 27.05 -21.50
CA PRO A 722 -15.80 28.38 -22.05
C PRO A 722 -17.08 29.21 -22.04
N GLY A 723 -16.96 30.46 -21.58
CA GLY A 723 -18.09 31.26 -21.14
C GLY A 723 -19.05 31.74 -22.23
N ARG A 724 -20.18 32.32 -21.77
CA ARG A 724 -20.88 33.38 -22.49
C ARG A 724 -21.79 34.23 -21.60
N ALA A 725 -21.56 35.54 -21.74
CA ALA A 725 -22.50 36.66 -21.72
C ALA A 725 -23.07 37.17 -20.38
N ASP A 726 -22.62 38.40 -20.08
CA ASP A 726 -23.39 39.58 -19.68
C ASP A 726 -23.94 39.71 -18.25
N GLY A 727 -23.25 40.57 -17.49
CA GLY A 727 -23.89 41.67 -16.77
C GLY A 727 -24.11 41.49 -15.28
N LEU A 728 -23.21 42.03 -14.45
CA LEU A 728 -23.57 42.98 -13.37
C LEU A 728 -22.31 43.58 -12.72
N VAL A 729 -22.47 44.82 -12.27
CA VAL A 729 -21.46 45.86 -12.05
C VAL A 729 -20.84 45.81 -10.63
N LEU A 730 -19.51 45.99 -10.59
CA LEU A 730 -18.56 46.54 -9.57
C LEU A 730 -19.14 47.31 -8.34
N PRO A 731 -18.41 47.39 -7.18
CA PRO A 731 -17.23 48.27 -7.08
C PRO A 731 -16.04 47.82 -6.21
N ALA A 732 -14.92 48.48 -6.50
CA ALA A 732 -13.61 48.41 -5.85
C ALA A 732 -13.59 49.03 -4.44
N ILE A 733 -12.72 48.53 -3.55
CA ILE A 733 -12.13 49.28 -2.43
C ILE A 733 -10.67 48.86 -2.25
N THR A 734 -9.80 49.86 -2.33
CA THR A 734 -8.43 49.96 -1.81
C THR A 734 -8.46 50.11 -0.28
N ASP A 735 -7.59 49.46 0.49
CA ASP A 735 -6.58 50.11 1.34
C ASP A 735 -5.84 49.10 2.25
N ASN A 736 -4.69 49.55 2.74
CA ASN A 736 -3.77 48.88 3.65
C ASN A 736 -4.34 48.68 5.07
N ASN A 737 -3.90 47.60 5.72
CA ASN A 737 -3.42 47.48 7.11
C ASN A 737 -4.00 46.27 7.87
N HIS A 738 -3.09 45.62 8.60
CA HIS A 738 -3.25 44.80 9.80
C HIS A 738 -4.67 44.63 10.36
N ASP A 739 -5.20 43.40 10.34
CA ASP A 739 -5.45 42.55 11.51
C ASP A 739 -6.19 41.26 11.06
N ASP A 740 -6.13 40.23 11.90
CA ASP A 740 -6.57 38.85 11.67
C ASP A 740 -8.05 38.71 11.19
N GLU A 741 -8.27 38.56 9.89
CA GLU A 741 -9.56 38.10 9.35
C GLU A 741 -9.41 36.82 8.52
N VAL A 742 -10.27 35.85 8.86
CA VAL A 742 -10.45 34.53 8.24
C VAL A 742 -10.50 34.67 6.72
N ASP A 743 -9.58 34.02 6.01
CA ASP A 743 -9.56 33.96 4.55
C ASP A 743 -10.82 33.25 4.01
N PRO A 744 -11.81 33.98 3.45
CA PRO A 744 -13.04 33.39 2.91
C PRO A 744 -12.75 32.52 1.68
N GLU A 745 -11.60 32.71 1.04
CA GLU A 745 -11.18 31.98 -0.15
C GLU A 745 -10.83 30.52 0.19
N LEU A 746 -10.21 30.25 1.34
CA LEU A 746 -9.89 28.89 1.81
C LEU A 746 -11.15 28.12 2.24
N ILE A 747 -12.05 28.77 2.97
CA ILE A 747 -13.37 28.19 3.30
C ILE A 747 -14.12 27.90 2.00
N GLY A 748 -14.08 28.82 1.03
CA GLY A 748 -14.60 28.62 -0.31
C GLY A 748 -13.98 27.42 -1.03
N GLN A 749 -12.66 27.20 -0.92
CA GLN A 749 -11.94 26.08 -1.55
C GLN A 749 -12.28 24.72 -0.92
N VAL A 750 -12.41 24.64 0.41
CA VAL A 750 -12.78 23.39 1.10
C VAL A 750 -14.28 23.10 0.93
N ALA A 751 -15.13 24.12 1.04
CA ALA A 751 -16.56 24.01 0.75
C ALA A 751 -16.79 23.57 -0.70
N ALA A 752 -16.00 24.07 -1.67
CA ALA A 752 -16.08 23.65 -3.07
C ALA A 752 -15.79 22.14 -3.29
N ARG A 753 -15.06 21.47 -2.37
CA ARG A 753 -14.82 20.02 -2.43
C ARG A 753 -16.02 19.20 -1.97
N PHE A 754 -16.76 19.66 -0.96
CA PHE A 754 -18.00 19.00 -0.53
C PHE A 754 -19.17 19.40 -1.41
N GLY A 755 -19.14 20.60 -1.96
CA GLY A 755 -20.19 21.20 -2.76
C GLY A 755 -21.25 21.93 -1.92
N SER A 756 -22.15 22.60 -2.60
CA SER A 756 -23.31 23.27 -2.01
C SER A 756 -24.44 23.38 -3.02
N LEU A 757 -25.64 23.58 -2.50
CA LEU A 757 -26.83 23.78 -3.31
C LEU A 757 -26.88 25.21 -3.88
N HIS A 758 -27.00 25.35 -5.21
CA HIS A 758 -27.12 26.64 -5.89
C HIS A 758 -28.27 26.66 -6.88
N VAL A 759 -28.85 27.83 -7.11
CA VAL A 759 -29.78 28.05 -8.22
C VAL A 759 -28.98 28.12 -9.51
N ALA A 760 -29.18 27.15 -10.40
CA ALA A 760 -28.59 27.10 -11.72
C ALA A 760 -29.22 28.18 -12.65
N PRO A 761 -28.58 28.51 -13.79
CA PRO A 761 -29.07 29.55 -14.70
C PRO A 761 -30.49 29.34 -15.26
N ASP A 762 -31.03 28.12 -15.17
CA ASP A 762 -32.41 27.77 -15.54
C ASP A 762 -33.42 27.98 -14.39
N GLY A 763 -32.99 28.56 -13.27
CA GLY A 763 -33.81 28.81 -12.09
C GLY A 763 -34.04 27.59 -11.19
N LYS A 764 -33.43 26.44 -11.51
CA LYS A 764 -33.57 25.21 -10.71
C LYS A 764 -32.42 25.05 -9.71
N LEU A 765 -32.74 24.47 -8.58
CA LEU A 765 -31.80 24.22 -7.50
C LEU A 765 -30.99 22.95 -7.79
N ARG A 766 -29.66 23.05 -7.90
CA ARG A 766 -28.75 21.92 -8.18
C ARG A 766 -27.57 21.92 -7.22
N TYR A 767 -27.02 20.75 -6.92
CA TYR A 767 -25.85 20.64 -6.07
C TYR A 767 -24.56 20.79 -6.89
N PHE A 768 -23.72 21.78 -6.56
CA PHE A 768 -22.44 22.02 -7.24
C PHE A 768 -21.28 21.78 -6.28
N GLY A 769 -20.34 20.92 -6.67
CA GLY A 769 -19.10 20.61 -5.96
C GLY A 769 -18.14 19.85 -6.85
N THR A 770 -16.88 19.71 -6.41
CA THR A 770 -15.82 18.99 -7.15
C THR A 770 -16.20 17.53 -7.54
N PRO A 771 -17.08 16.82 -6.79
CA PRO A 771 -17.58 15.51 -7.21
C PRO A 771 -18.90 15.58 -7.99
N SER A 772 -19.67 16.68 -7.91
CA SER A 772 -21.08 16.66 -8.29
C SER A 772 -21.36 16.99 -9.75
N ASN A 773 -20.38 17.27 -10.59
CA ASN A 773 -20.55 17.18 -12.03
C ASN A 773 -19.19 16.88 -12.68
N THR A 774 -19.13 15.84 -13.50
CA THR A 774 -18.05 15.47 -14.45
C THR A 774 -16.85 14.59 -14.04
N HIS A 775 -16.75 13.88 -12.89
CA HIS A 775 -15.53 13.05 -12.63
C HIS A 775 -15.64 11.67 -11.94
N LEU A 776 -16.81 11.06 -11.78
CA LEU A 776 -16.85 9.75 -11.10
C LEU A 776 -16.57 8.54 -11.99
N PHE A 777 -16.79 8.67 -13.30
CA PHE A 777 -16.36 7.68 -14.29
C PHE A 777 -15.90 8.45 -15.52
N GLY A 778 -14.84 8.02 -16.20
CA GLY A 778 -14.30 8.66 -17.41
C GLY A 778 -15.23 8.64 -18.63
N SER A 779 -16.54 8.81 -18.44
CA SER A 779 -17.57 8.92 -19.45
C SER A 779 -17.62 10.37 -19.96
N SER A 780 -17.25 10.52 -21.23
CA SER A 780 -17.35 11.79 -21.96
C SER A 780 -18.81 12.03 -22.36
N TYR A 781 -19.64 12.59 -21.48
CA TYR A 781 -20.93 13.13 -21.91
C TYR A 781 -20.83 14.64 -22.14
N SER A 782 -20.68 15.04 -23.41
CA SER A 782 -20.58 16.42 -23.86
C SER A 782 -21.94 16.99 -24.32
N GLY A 783 -22.98 16.86 -23.48
CA GLY A 783 -24.30 17.44 -23.74
C GLY A 783 -24.42 18.88 -23.20
N PRO A 784 -25.23 19.77 -23.82
CA PRO A 784 -25.45 21.10 -23.28
C PRO A 784 -26.18 21.03 -21.94
N TYR A 785 -25.65 21.72 -20.91
CA TYR A 785 -26.18 21.83 -19.54
C TYR A 785 -27.58 22.47 -19.41
N SER A 786 -28.31 22.66 -20.51
CA SER A 786 -29.51 23.48 -20.60
C SER A 786 -30.84 22.73 -20.38
N SER A 787 -30.83 21.40 -20.21
CA SER A 787 -32.05 20.61 -19.93
C SER A 787 -31.90 19.80 -18.63
N PRO A 788 -32.96 19.72 -17.80
CA PRO A 788 -32.94 18.92 -16.57
C PRO A 788 -32.75 17.44 -16.90
N ARG A 789 -31.73 16.81 -16.32
CA ARG A 789 -31.53 15.37 -16.42
C ARG A 789 -32.50 14.67 -15.47
N SER A 790 -33.09 13.58 -15.92
CA SER A 790 -33.97 12.73 -15.13
C SER A 790 -33.31 11.37 -14.96
N VAL A 791 -33.20 10.91 -13.71
CA VAL A 791 -32.70 9.56 -13.40
C VAL A 791 -33.47 8.49 -14.21
N ARG A 792 -34.77 8.70 -14.43
CA ARG A 792 -35.63 7.80 -15.20
C ARG A 792 -35.25 7.71 -16.69
N ILE A 793 -34.82 8.81 -17.30
CA ILE A 793 -34.56 8.90 -18.75
C ILE A 793 -33.06 8.80 -19.03
N ASP A 794 -32.27 9.69 -18.42
CA ASP A 794 -30.83 9.78 -18.59
C ASP A 794 -30.10 8.66 -17.86
N GLY A 795 -30.60 8.26 -16.69
CA GLY A 795 -30.00 7.16 -15.91
C GLY A 795 -30.02 5.82 -16.67
N ALA A 796 -31.11 5.50 -17.37
CA ALA A 796 -31.18 4.29 -18.19
C ALA A 796 -30.15 4.30 -19.34
N HIS A 797 -29.86 5.47 -19.91
CA HIS A 797 -28.81 5.63 -20.92
C HIS A 797 -27.41 5.51 -20.31
N LEU A 798 -27.17 6.10 -19.15
CA LEU A 798 -25.88 6.01 -18.45
C LEU A 798 -25.56 4.58 -18.01
N LEU A 799 -26.54 3.86 -17.47
CA LEU A 799 -26.40 2.45 -17.10
C LEU A 799 -26.08 1.58 -18.32
N ARG A 800 -26.72 1.82 -19.48
CA ARG A 800 -26.42 1.12 -20.74
C ARG A 800 -24.97 1.33 -21.17
N ASN A 801 -24.50 2.58 -21.12
CA ASN A 801 -23.13 2.91 -21.51
C ASN A 801 -22.07 2.29 -20.59
N ALA A 802 -22.43 2.03 -19.33
CA ALA A 802 -21.56 1.40 -18.35
C ALA A 802 -21.67 -0.13 -18.31
N ASP A 803 -22.47 -0.75 -19.19
CA ASP A 803 -22.79 -2.20 -19.17
C ASP A 803 -23.41 -2.66 -17.84
N LEU A 804 -24.28 -1.81 -17.27
CA LEU A 804 -24.94 -2.02 -15.99
C LEU A 804 -26.48 -1.97 -16.10
N ASP A 805 -27.06 -1.92 -17.30
CA ASP A 805 -28.52 -1.82 -17.54
C ASP A 805 -29.28 -3.15 -17.43
N ARG A 806 -28.61 -4.20 -16.95
CA ARG A 806 -29.19 -5.52 -16.79
C ARG A 806 -30.48 -5.47 -15.95
N GLN A 807 -31.50 -6.21 -16.40
CA GLN A 807 -32.77 -6.35 -15.69
C GLN A 807 -32.56 -7.06 -14.35
N ILE A 808 -33.07 -6.45 -13.29
CA ILE A 808 -33.03 -6.97 -11.92
C ILE A 808 -34.35 -7.70 -11.66
N ASP A 809 -34.28 -8.91 -11.10
CA ASP A 809 -35.45 -9.64 -10.65
C ASP A 809 -36.09 -8.89 -9.46
N PRO A 810 -37.38 -8.47 -9.54
CA PRO A 810 -38.05 -7.77 -8.44
C PRO A 810 -38.05 -8.55 -7.12
N GLU A 811 -38.07 -9.89 -7.17
CA GLU A 811 -37.98 -10.74 -5.97
C GLU A 811 -36.60 -10.57 -5.30
N LEU A 812 -35.53 -10.55 -6.09
CA LEU A 812 -34.17 -10.36 -5.61
C LEU A 812 -33.98 -8.97 -5.01
N GLU A 813 -34.44 -7.94 -5.71
CA GLU A 813 -34.33 -6.57 -5.23
C GLU A 813 -35.04 -6.40 -3.88
N THR A 814 -36.29 -6.87 -3.78
CA THR A 814 -37.07 -6.84 -2.54
C THR A 814 -36.35 -7.60 -1.43
N HIS A 815 -35.79 -8.77 -1.74
CA HIS A 815 -35.05 -9.59 -0.80
C HIS A 815 -33.81 -8.86 -0.23
N LEU A 816 -33.01 -8.22 -1.08
CA LEU A 816 -31.83 -7.48 -0.65
C LEU A 816 -32.19 -6.23 0.17
N ILE A 817 -33.26 -5.51 -0.20
CA ILE A 817 -33.76 -4.37 0.57
C ILE A 817 -34.20 -4.81 1.97
N GLU A 818 -34.90 -5.93 2.07
CA GLU A 818 -35.35 -6.47 3.35
C GLU A 818 -34.16 -6.97 4.20
N LEU A 819 -33.09 -7.49 3.59
CA LEU A 819 -31.82 -7.78 4.29
C LEU A 819 -31.16 -6.51 4.83
N PHE A 820 -31.13 -5.44 4.04
CA PHE A 820 -30.64 -4.13 4.47
C PHE A 820 -31.42 -3.62 5.70
N PHE A 821 -32.76 -3.65 5.66
CA PHE A 821 -33.59 -3.22 6.80
C PHE A 821 -33.37 -4.08 8.04
N SER A 822 -33.18 -5.39 7.85
CA SER A 822 -33.01 -6.33 8.96
C SER A 822 -31.68 -6.14 9.70
N TRP A 823 -30.58 -5.97 8.97
CA TRP A 823 -29.22 -6.09 9.51
C TRP A 823 -28.40 -4.80 9.56
N HIS A 824 -28.57 -3.90 8.58
CA HIS A 824 -27.80 -2.65 8.56
C HIS A 824 -28.59 -1.47 9.09
N ASN A 825 -29.81 -1.24 8.59
CA ASN A 825 -30.61 -0.09 9.00
C ASN A 825 -31.11 -0.20 10.46
N SER A 826 -31.23 -1.42 10.97
CA SER A 826 -31.58 -1.61 12.38
C SER A 826 -30.45 -1.16 13.31
N CYS A 827 -29.19 -1.36 12.93
CA CYS A 827 -28.02 -0.88 13.69
C CYS A 827 -27.73 0.61 13.43
N ASN A 828 -27.92 1.06 12.19
CA ASN A 828 -27.71 2.44 11.73
C ASN A 828 -28.97 2.95 11.03
N PRO A 829 -29.96 3.50 11.76
CA PRO A 829 -31.23 3.92 11.18
C PRO A 829 -31.05 5.15 10.30
N VAL A 830 -31.01 4.92 8.99
CA VAL A 830 -30.86 5.97 7.97
C VAL A 830 -32.17 6.17 7.20
N VAL A 831 -32.87 5.07 6.92
CA VAL A 831 -34.07 5.02 6.06
C VAL A 831 -35.27 4.54 6.88
N GLY A 832 -36.38 5.29 6.84
CA GLY A 832 -37.65 4.85 7.43
C GLY A 832 -38.32 3.80 6.57
N LYS A 833 -38.46 2.55 7.05
CA LYS A 833 -38.98 1.41 6.27
C LYS A 833 -40.36 1.65 5.65
N SER A 834 -41.34 2.10 6.45
CA SER A 834 -42.69 2.38 5.97
C SER A 834 -42.73 3.54 4.99
N MET A 835 -41.92 4.58 5.24
CA MET A 835 -41.84 5.76 4.37
C MET A 835 -41.25 5.39 3.01
N TYR A 836 -40.17 4.61 2.97
CA TYR A 836 -39.55 4.14 1.74
C TYR A 836 -40.54 3.32 0.90
N TRP A 837 -41.22 2.33 1.50
CA TRP A 837 -42.16 1.48 0.76
C TRP A 837 -43.38 2.27 0.25
N SER A 838 -43.94 3.18 1.06
CA SER A 838 -45.04 4.04 0.63
C SER A 838 -44.62 4.99 -0.50
N ALA A 839 -43.43 5.60 -0.41
CA ALA A 839 -42.91 6.49 -1.45
C ALA A 839 -42.62 5.72 -2.76
N ARG A 840 -42.11 4.49 -2.66
CA ARG A 840 -41.89 3.60 -3.81
C ARG A 840 -43.19 3.24 -4.52
N GLU A 841 -44.24 2.92 -3.78
CA GLU A 841 -45.56 2.60 -4.33
C GLU A 841 -46.15 3.82 -5.08
N GLN A 842 -46.13 5.00 -4.46
CA GLN A 842 -46.56 6.25 -5.08
C GLN A 842 -45.78 6.57 -6.37
N ALA A 843 -44.46 6.36 -6.35
CA ALA A 843 -43.62 6.56 -7.53
C ALA A 843 -43.96 5.59 -8.67
N HIS A 844 -44.31 4.33 -8.36
CA HIS A 844 -44.79 3.36 -9.35
C HIS A 844 -46.18 3.71 -9.93
N GLU A 845 -47.04 4.36 -9.16
CA GLU A 845 -48.34 4.89 -9.61
C GLU A 845 -48.23 6.20 -10.40
N GLY A 846 -47.03 6.77 -10.52
CA GLY A 846 -46.78 8.02 -11.25
C GLY A 846 -47.19 9.28 -10.48
N ILE A 847 -47.37 9.18 -9.17
CA ILE A 847 -47.57 10.31 -8.26
C ILE A 847 -46.19 10.95 -8.01
N GLU A 848 -46.12 12.28 -7.93
CA GLU A 848 -44.85 12.98 -7.65
C GLU A 848 -44.25 12.48 -6.33
N ASP A 849 -43.00 12.05 -6.40
CA ASP A 849 -42.23 11.52 -5.27
C ASP A 849 -41.94 12.64 -4.25
N GLY A 850 -42.32 12.43 -2.99
CA GLY A 850 -42.03 13.35 -1.89
C GLY A 850 -40.55 13.51 -1.54
N GLY A 851 -39.65 12.84 -2.27
CA GLY A 851 -38.20 12.91 -2.10
C GLY A 851 -37.65 11.89 -1.11
N TYR A 852 -38.41 10.82 -0.86
CA TYR A 852 -38.08 9.73 0.08
C TYR A 852 -37.91 8.38 -0.61
N TYR A 853 -38.11 8.33 -1.93
CA TYR A 853 -37.70 7.23 -2.79
C TYR A 853 -36.70 7.75 -3.84
N SER A 854 -35.79 6.87 -4.27
CA SER A 854 -35.05 7.07 -5.50
C SER A 854 -34.42 5.77 -5.98
N GLU A 855 -34.13 5.68 -7.28
CA GLU A 855 -33.37 4.56 -7.83
C GLU A 855 -31.95 4.51 -7.25
N VAL A 856 -31.35 5.67 -6.95
CA VAL A 856 -30.01 5.75 -6.32
C VAL A 856 -30.04 5.11 -4.94
N LEU A 857 -31.03 5.46 -4.12
CA LEU A 857 -31.23 4.89 -2.79
C LEU A 857 -31.51 3.40 -2.85
N THR A 858 -32.40 2.97 -3.75
CA THR A 858 -32.72 1.54 -3.95
C THR A 858 -31.47 0.72 -4.28
N ASN A 859 -30.65 1.19 -5.22
CA ASN A 859 -29.39 0.51 -5.57
C ASN A 859 -28.37 0.56 -4.41
N ALA A 860 -28.29 1.65 -3.63
CA ALA A 860 -27.42 1.72 -2.46
C ALA A 860 -27.84 0.73 -1.36
N MET A 861 -29.15 0.61 -1.08
CA MET A 861 -29.68 -0.38 -0.14
C MET A 861 -29.42 -1.82 -0.62
N CYS A 862 -29.63 -2.11 -1.91
CA CYS A 862 -29.32 -3.42 -2.47
C CYS A 862 -27.81 -3.74 -2.38
N ALA A 863 -26.93 -2.76 -2.57
CA ALA A 863 -25.49 -2.94 -2.41
C ALA A 863 -25.10 -3.34 -0.99
N ILE A 864 -25.71 -2.72 0.02
CA ILE A 864 -25.52 -3.08 1.42
C ILE A 864 -26.15 -4.45 1.72
N GLY A 865 -27.40 -4.67 1.29
CA GLY A 865 -28.15 -5.91 1.45
C GLY A 865 -27.43 -7.13 0.90
N ALA A 866 -26.77 -6.97 -0.25
CA ALA A 866 -25.99 -8.01 -0.92
C ALA A 866 -24.82 -8.54 -0.08
N ASN A 867 -24.26 -7.75 0.84
CA ASN A 867 -23.22 -8.25 1.76
C ASN A 867 -23.76 -9.34 2.70
N PHE A 868 -25.05 -9.30 3.01
CA PHE A 868 -25.69 -10.25 3.92
C PHE A 868 -26.20 -11.53 3.24
N GLU A 869 -26.18 -11.60 1.90
CA GLU A 869 -26.77 -12.71 1.13
C GLU A 869 -25.79 -13.86 0.85
N ALA A 870 -26.22 -15.11 1.03
CA ALA A 870 -25.37 -16.28 0.84
C ALA A 870 -25.09 -16.55 -0.66
N ARG A 871 -23.92 -17.13 -0.98
CA ARG A 871 -23.38 -17.25 -2.37
C ARG A 871 -24.24 -18.04 -3.37
N TYR A 872 -25.40 -18.57 -2.98
CA TYR A 872 -26.19 -19.50 -3.79
C TYR A 872 -27.70 -19.29 -3.65
N HIS A 873 -28.23 -18.22 -4.22
CA HIS A 873 -29.60 -18.29 -4.72
C HIS A 873 -29.57 -18.97 -6.09
N SER A 874 -30.46 -19.93 -6.33
CA SER A 874 -30.45 -20.79 -7.54
C SER A 874 -30.58 -20.01 -8.86
N LYS A 875 -31.07 -18.77 -8.81
CA LYS A 875 -31.18 -17.84 -9.97
C LYS A 875 -30.00 -16.85 -10.12
N LEU A 876 -29.06 -16.78 -9.15
CA LEU A 876 -28.04 -15.71 -9.03
C LEU A 876 -26.72 -15.94 -9.80
N VAL A 877 -26.59 -17.00 -10.59
CA VAL A 877 -25.31 -17.44 -11.21
C VAL A 877 -24.78 -16.51 -12.32
N THR A 878 -25.44 -15.38 -12.59
CA THR A 878 -25.13 -14.55 -13.76
C THR A 878 -25.12 -13.06 -13.46
N PHE A 879 -24.21 -12.55 -12.62
CA PHE A 879 -23.83 -11.12 -12.70
C PHE A 879 -22.33 -11.04 -12.98
N PRO A 880 -21.86 -10.13 -13.86
CA PRO A 880 -20.44 -10.03 -14.25
C PRO A 880 -19.52 -9.53 -13.12
N ARG A 881 -20.10 -9.07 -12.01
CA ARG A 881 -19.44 -8.54 -10.80
C ARG A 881 -20.13 -9.07 -9.55
N PRO A 882 -19.48 -9.04 -8.37
CA PRO A 882 -20.15 -9.29 -7.09
C PRO A 882 -21.40 -8.41 -6.97
N LEU A 883 -22.47 -8.98 -6.39
CA LEU A 883 -23.77 -8.32 -6.32
C LEU A 883 -23.70 -6.96 -5.61
N ALA A 884 -22.92 -6.87 -4.53
CA ALA A 884 -22.68 -5.64 -3.80
C ALA A 884 -22.01 -4.54 -4.67
N GLU A 885 -21.01 -4.90 -5.47
CA GLU A 885 -20.34 -3.96 -6.38
C GLU A 885 -21.24 -3.56 -7.55
N PHE A 886 -21.99 -4.51 -8.13
CA PHE A 886 -22.92 -4.23 -9.21
C PHE A 886 -23.95 -3.16 -8.82
N PHE A 887 -24.58 -3.32 -7.66
CA PHE A 887 -25.56 -2.35 -7.16
C PHE A 887 -24.90 -1.04 -6.72
N ALA A 888 -23.71 -1.07 -6.12
CA ALA A 888 -23.01 0.15 -5.71
C ALA A 888 -22.59 1.00 -6.93
N ASP A 889 -22.10 0.39 -8.00
CA ASP A 889 -21.70 1.10 -9.20
C ASP A 889 -22.90 1.70 -9.94
N ARG A 890 -24.02 0.96 -9.99
CA ARG A 890 -25.31 1.50 -10.47
C ARG A 890 -25.74 2.72 -9.67
N SER A 891 -25.72 2.63 -8.33
CA SER A 891 -26.08 3.74 -7.45
C SER A 891 -25.19 4.97 -7.71
N LYS A 892 -23.86 4.80 -7.81
CA LYS A 892 -22.91 5.90 -8.07
C LYS A 892 -23.15 6.60 -9.42
N ILE A 893 -23.48 5.84 -10.47
CA ILE A 893 -23.77 6.42 -11.79
C ILE A 893 -25.08 7.21 -11.77
N LEU A 894 -26.11 6.66 -11.14
CA LEU A 894 -27.41 7.33 -11.04
C LEU A 894 -27.33 8.56 -10.12
N LEU A 895 -26.49 8.54 -9.09
CA LEU A 895 -26.26 9.66 -8.17
C LEU A 895 -25.79 10.91 -8.91
N GLU A 896 -25.00 10.77 -9.98
CA GLU A 896 -24.56 11.90 -10.81
C GLU A 896 -25.75 12.68 -11.39
N VAL A 897 -26.82 11.99 -11.75
CA VAL A 897 -28.05 12.63 -12.26
C VAL A 897 -28.91 13.16 -11.11
N GLU A 898 -28.99 12.42 -10.00
CA GLU A 898 -29.83 12.81 -8.86
C GLU A 898 -29.32 14.08 -8.14
N LEU A 899 -28.01 14.36 -8.19
CA LEU A 899 -27.42 15.59 -7.66
C LEU A 899 -27.87 16.88 -8.41
N ASP A 900 -28.52 16.76 -9.57
CA ASP A 900 -29.21 17.89 -10.22
C ASP A 900 -30.49 18.31 -9.48
N SER A 901 -31.05 17.46 -8.61
CA SER A 901 -32.23 17.77 -7.81
C SER A 901 -32.23 16.93 -6.53
N PRO A 902 -31.29 17.18 -5.60
CA PRO A 902 -31.12 16.33 -4.42
C PRO A 902 -32.33 16.41 -3.49
N CYS A 903 -32.64 15.30 -2.85
CA CYS A 903 -33.72 15.16 -1.89
C CYS A 903 -33.26 14.38 -0.65
N VAL A 904 -34.19 14.01 0.25
CA VAL A 904 -33.87 13.23 1.45
C VAL A 904 -33.30 11.86 1.07
N ALA A 905 -33.84 11.21 0.03
CA ALA A 905 -33.32 9.94 -0.48
C ALA A 905 -31.86 10.05 -0.97
N THR A 906 -31.46 11.20 -1.52
CA THR A 906 -30.07 11.46 -1.95
C THR A 906 -29.11 11.46 -0.75
N VAL A 907 -29.49 12.11 0.35
CA VAL A 907 -28.70 12.12 1.59
C VAL A 907 -28.57 10.70 2.15
N GLN A 908 -29.68 9.96 2.19
CA GLN A 908 -29.70 8.57 2.64
C GLN A 908 -28.76 7.70 1.78
N ALA A 909 -28.82 7.84 0.46
CA ALA A 909 -27.98 7.07 -0.45
C ALA A 909 -26.48 7.37 -0.27
N LEU A 910 -26.10 8.64 -0.04
CA LEU A 910 -24.72 9.04 0.25
C LEU A 910 -24.19 8.37 1.53
N LEU A 911 -25.00 8.28 2.59
CA LEU A 911 -24.62 7.59 3.83
C LEU A 911 -24.42 6.09 3.63
N LEU A 912 -25.28 5.45 2.82
CA LEU A 912 -25.15 4.03 2.50
C LEU A 912 -23.94 3.74 1.60
N LEU A 913 -23.70 4.58 0.59
CA LEU A 913 -22.50 4.49 -0.25
C LEU A 913 -21.24 4.74 0.58
N SER A 914 -21.30 5.64 1.56
CA SER A 914 -20.20 5.82 2.50
C SER A 914 -19.89 4.54 3.28
N SER A 915 -20.92 3.89 3.84
CA SER A 915 -20.79 2.62 4.56
C SER A 915 -20.25 1.50 3.68
N HIS A 916 -20.71 1.45 2.42
CA HIS A 916 -20.18 0.51 1.43
C HIS A 916 -18.69 0.76 1.16
N GLU A 917 -18.28 1.99 0.80
CA GLU A 917 -16.87 2.30 0.51
C GLU A 917 -15.96 2.06 1.74
N ALA A 918 -16.49 2.30 2.94
CA ALA A 918 -15.86 1.94 4.20
C ALA A 918 -15.58 0.42 4.29
N GLY A 919 -16.57 -0.43 4.03
CA GLY A 919 -16.41 -1.89 4.05
C GLY A 919 -15.35 -2.44 3.09
N PHE A 920 -15.06 -1.74 1.99
CA PHE A 920 -14.05 -2.11 0.98
C PHE A 920 -12.70 -1.37 1.16
N GLN A 921 -12.44 -0.80 2.34
CA GLN A 921 -11.21 -0.06 2.67
C GLN A 921 -10.93 1.17 1.78
N ARG A 922 -11.95 1.74 1.13
CA ARG A 922 -11.85 2.96 0.32
C ARG A 922 -12.14 4.21 1.17
N THR A 923 -11.36 4.38 2.24
CA THR A 923 -11.59 5.33 3.34
C THR A 923 -11.77 6.79 2.90
N ALA A 924 -11.01 7.26 1.90
CA ALA A 924 -11.12 8.61 1.36
C ALA A 924 -12.47 8.91 0.66
N ARG A 925 -13.10 7.90 0.03
CA ARG A 925 -14.41 8.06 -0.63
C ARG A 925 -15.55 8.03 0.37
N SER A 926 -15.47 7.16 1.37
CA SER A 926 -16.38 7.17 2.51
C SER A 926 -16.37 8.54 3.21
N TRP A 927 -15.19 9.12 3.42
CA TRP A 927 -15.04 10.47 3.98
C TRP A 927 -15.79 11.54 3.16
N LEU A 928 -15.64 11.50 1.83
CA LEU A 928 -16.28 12.44 0.93
C LEU A 928 -17.81 12.32 0.97
N TYR A 929 -18.35 11.10 0.87
CA TYR A 929 -19.79 10.88 0.88
C TYR A 929 -20.47 11.27 2.21
N ASN A 930 -19.85 10.94 3.34
CA ASN A 930 -20.36 11.39 4.65
C ASN A 930 -20.33 12.93 4.79
N GLY A 931 -19.26 13.57 4.33
CA GLY A 931 -19.17 15.03 4.32
C GLY A 931 -20.22 15.70 3.42
N MET A 932 -20.44 15.15 2.23
CA MET A 932 -21.49 15.61 1.31
C MET A 932 -22.90 15.43 1.89
N ALA A 933 -23.18 14.27 2.49
CA ALA A 933 -24.45 13.99 3.14
C ALA A 933 -24.73 15.01 4.26
N MET A 934 -23.73 15.25 5.12
CA MET A 934 -23.85 16.22 6.20
C MET A 934 -24.04 17.64 5.68
N ARG A 935 -23.37 18.04 4.60
CA ARG A 935 -23.59 19.36 3.99
C ARG A 935 -25.01 19.49 3.40
N LEU A 936 -25.46 18.47 2.68
CA LEU A 936 -26.82 18.43 2.12
C LEU A 936 -27.90 18.44 3.20
N CYS A 937 -27.67 17.84 4.38
CA CYS A 937 -28.57 17.96 5.52
C CYS A 937 -28.83 19.43 5.91
N PHE A 938 -27.80 20.28 5.85
CA PHE A 938 -27.96 21.71 6.11
C PHE A 938 -28.64 22.42 4.94
N ASP A 939 -28.19 22.18 3.71
CA ASP A 939 -28.76 22.82 2.52
C ASP A 939 -30.25 22.45 2.30
N LEU A 940 -30.68 21.25 2.68
CA LEU A 940 -32.08 20.79 2.61
C LEU A 940 -32.90 21.09 3.88
N GLY A 941 -32.30 21.71 4.90
CA GLY A 941 -32.99 22.08 6.14
C GLY A 941 -33.41 20.88 7.01
N LEU A 942 -32.66 19.78 7.02
CA LEU A 942 -32.94 18.61 7.87
C LEU A 942 -32.56 18.84 9.35
N HIS A 943 -31.69 19.82 9.60
CA HIS A 943 -31.27 20.29 10.93
C HIS A 943 -32.33 21.16 11.63
N VAL A 944 -33.42 21.52 10.94
CA VAL A 944 -34.45 22.45 11.43
C VAL A 944 -35.58 21.71 12.13
N ASN A 945 -36.12 22.29 13.21
CA ASN A 945 -37.31 21.74 13.86
C ASN A 945 -38.53 21.72 12.92
N THR A 946 -39.09 20.53 12.68
CA THR A 946 -40.23 20.31 11.79
C THR A 946 -41.59 20.36 12.48
N ASP A 947 -41.69 20.37 13.82
CA ASP A 947 -43.00 20.34 14.51
C ASP A 947 -43.95 21.46 14.07
N PRO A 948 -43.51 22.73 13.93
CA PRO A 948 -44.41 23.81 13.53
C PRO A 948 -45.01 23.60 12.12
N TYR A 949 -44.34 22.83 11.27
CA TYR A 949 -44.82 22.50 9.92
C TYR A 949 -45.77 21.31 9.94
N VAL A 950 -45.60 20.38 10.88
CA VAL A 950 -46.56 19.29 11.14
C VAL A 950 -47.86 19.85 11.72
N GLU A 951 -47.78 20.75 12.69
CA GLU A 951 -48.95 21.42 13.29
C GLU A 951 -49.77 22.22 12.27
N ARG A 952 -49.09 22.79 11.26
CA ARG A 952 -49.71 23.52 10.15
C ARG A 952 -50.24 22.61 9.02
N GLY A 953 -50.04 21.30 9.12
CA GLY A 953 -50.39 20.33 8.08
C GLY A 953 -49.57 20.44 6.79
N ILE A 954 -48.40 21.08 6.84
CA ILE A 954 -47.47 21.24 5.70
C ILE A 954 -46.63 19.98 5.52
N LEU A 955 -46.22 19.35 6.62
CA LEU A 955 -45.51 18.06 6.63
C LEU A 955 -46.36 17.04 7.37
N SER A 956 -46.38 15.80 6.88
CA SER A 956 -46.91 14.69 7.67
C SER A 956 -45.95 14.33 8.81
N THR A 957 -46.50 13.69 9.84
CA THR A 957 -45.72 13.17 10.97
C THR A 957 -44.65 12.16 10.53
N GLN A 958 -44.93 11.36 9.50
CA GLN A 958 -43.97 10.38 8.95
C GLN A 958 -42.81 11.05 8.20
N GLU A 959 -43.08 12.12 7.45
CA GLU A 959 -42.05 12.91 6.77
C GLU A 959 -41.14 13.63 7.77
N ALA A 960 -41.72 14.23 8.80
CA ALA A 960 -40.95 14.87 9.87
C ALA A 960 -39.99 13.88 10.55
N GLN A 961 -40.44 12.64 10.80
CA GLN A 961 -39.62 11.58 11.38
C GLN A 961 -38.51 11.11 10.44
N ALA A 962 -38.80 10.92 9.15
CA ALA A 962 -37.79 10.51 8.18
C ALA A 962 -36.68 11.57 8.08
N ARG A 963 -37.03 12.86 8.07
CA ARG A 963 -36.07 13.98 8.07
C ARG A 963 -35.21 13.99 9.35
N GLN A 964 -35.84 13.83 10.51
CA GLN A 964 -35.16 13.77 11.80
C GLN A 964 -34.17 12.59 11.85
N MET A 965 -34.61 11.39 11.45
CA MET A 965 -33.79 10.18 11.43
C MET A 965 -32.58 10.34 10.53
N THR A 966 -32.78 10.82 9.29
CA THR A 966 -31.68 11.03 8.33
C THR A 966 -30.66 12.06 8.83
N PHE A 967 -31.09 13.15 9.46
CA PHE A 967 -30.16 14.14 10.04
C PHE A 967 -29.28 13.53 11.13
N TRP A 968 -29.88 12.89 12.14
CA TRP A 968 -29.14 12.37 13.28
C TRP A 968 -28.25 11.16 12.91
N ALA A 969 -28.69 10.34 11.96
CA ALA A 969 -27.82 9.30 11.39
C ALA A 969 -26.59 9.90 10.71
N SER A 970 -26.81 10.95 9.89
CA SER A 970 -25.72 11.68 9.25
C SER A 970 -24.77 12.31 10.27
N TYR A 971 -25.30 12.86 11.37
CA TYR A 971 -24.50 13.43 12.47
C TYR A 971 -23.59 12.38 13.10
N VAL A 972 -24.16 11.24 13.56
CA VAL A 972 -23.40 10.17 14.23
C VAL A 972 -22.34 9.56 13.30
N MET A 973 -22.72 9.18 12.07
CA MET A 973 -21.79 8.56 11.12
C MET A 973 -20.66 9.51 10.73
N ASN A 974 -20.98 10.78 10.46
CA ASN A 974 -19.97 11.77 10.12
C ASN A 974 -19.05 12.07 11.31
N TYR A 975 -19.59 12.19 12.53
CA TYR A 975 -18.82 12.44 13.75
C TYR A 975 -17.84 11.28 14.03
N ARG A 976 -18.34 10.04 14.03
CA ARG A 976 -17.53 8.85 14.33
C ARG A 976 -16.39 8.66 13.33
N MET A 977 -16.67 8.85 12.04
CA MET A 977 -15.64 8.82 11.00
C MET A 977 -14.63 9.95 11.17
N SER A 978 -15.10 11.14 11.56
CA SER A 978 -14.22 12.30 11.80
C SER A 978 -13.28 12.06 12.96
N PHE A 979 -13.77 11.51 14.08
CA PHE A 979 -12.94 11.20 15.23
C PHE A 979 -11.93 10.07 14.94
N SER A 980 -12.35 9.03 14.22
CA SER A 980 -11.48 7.90 13.86
C SER A 980 -10.34 8.29 12.90
N LEU A 981 -10.62 9.20 11.95
CA LEU A 981 -9.66 9.64 10.93
C LEU A 981 -8.92 10.96 11.29
N GLY A 982 -9.23 11.58 12.43
CA GLY A 982 -8.64 12.86 12.84
C GLY A 982 -9.07 14.06 11.99
N ARG A 983 -10.31 14.08 11.49
CA ARG A 983 -10.87 15.16 10.66
C ARG A 983 -11.37 16.31 11.53
N PRO A 984 -11.15 17.59 11.13
CA PRO A 984 -11.87 18.70 11.72
C PRO A 984 -13.38 18.54 11.47
N PHE A 985 -14.12 18.46 12.55
CA PHE A 985 -15.58 18.48 12.54
C PHE A 985 -16.05 19.59 13.47
N THR A 986 -16.75 20.56 12.91
CA THR A 986 -17.36 21.64 13.68
C THR A 986 -18.76 21.84 13.13
N LEU A 987 -19.76 21.57 13.97
CA LEU A 987 -21.12 22.02 13.75
C LEU A 987 -21.41 23.08 14.80
N ASP A 988 -22.07 24.16 14.39
CA ASP A 988 -22.59 25.11 15.36
C ASP A 988 -23.84 24.49 15.98
N ALA A 989 -23.74 24.06 17.24
CA ALA A 989 -24.84 23.43 17.95
C ALA A 989 -26.08 24.33 18.04
N SER A 990 -25.91 25.66 17.88
CA SER A 990 -27.02 26.62 17.86
C SER A 990 -27.86 26.55 16.58
N GLU A 991 -27.32 26.03 15.48
CA GLU A 991 -28.07 25.87 14.22
C GLU A 991 -28.95 24.62 14.25
N ILE A 992 -28.60 23.61 15.06
CA ILE A 992 -29.33 22.35 15.15
C ILE A 992 -30.56 22.54 16.05
N THR A 993 -31.72 22.70 15.43
CA THR A 993 -33.01 22.88 16.13
C THR A 993 -33.92 21.66 16.02
N VAL A 994 -33.64 20.73 15.11
CA VAL A 994 -34.35 19.46 15.01
C VAL A 994 -34.26 18.70 16.33
N ARG A 995 -35.40 18.20 16.81
CA ARG A 995 -35.46 17.46 18.07
C ARG A 995 -34.58 16.21 18.00
N ARG A 996 -33.99 15.81 19.12
CA ARG A 996 -33.35 14.49 19.25
C ARG A 996 -34.42 13.39 19.13
N PRO A 997 -34.07 12.19 18.66
CA PRO A 997 -34.95 11.03 18.76
C PRO A 997 -35.34 10.83 20.23
N ASP A 998 -36.63 10.72 20.51
CA ASP A 998 -37.17 10.57 21.87
C ASP A 998 -37.35 9.07 22.19
N ALA A 999 -36.92 8.61 23.37
CA ALA A 999 -37.20 7.27 23.87
C ALA A 999 -38.71 6.96 24.02
N ALA A 1000 -39.57 7.98 24.16
CA ALA A 1000 -41.03 7.83 24.21
C ALA A 1000 -41.67 7.64 22.82
N PHE A 1001 -40.89 7.78 21.75
CA PHE A 1001 -41.35 7.57 20.40
C PHE A 1001 -41.67 6.09 20.19
N LYS A 1002 -42.93 5.76 19.88
CA LYS A 1002 -43.37 4.42 19.49
C LYS A 1002 -43.41 4.33 17.97
N PRO A 1003 -42.43 3.69 17.30
CA PRO A 1003 -42.62 3.23 15.94
C PRO A 1003 -43.79 2.22 15.91
N SER A 1004 -44.28 1.93 14.71
CA SER A 1004 -45.31 0.91 14.42
C SER A 1004 -45.18 -0.36 15.30
N PRO A 1005 -46.25 -1.15 15.57
CA PRO A 1005 -46.21 -2.33 16.46
C PRO A 1005 -45.25 -3.47 16.06
N SER A 1006 -44.36 -3.24 15.11
CA SER A 1006 -43.37 -4.18 14.61
C SER A 1006 -42.27 -4.44 15.63
N SER A 1007 -42.23 -5.67 16.15
CA SER A 1007 -41.04 -6.25 16.75
C SER A 1007 -39.93 -6.36 15.69
N TRP A 1008 -38.66 -6.19 16.08
CA TRP A 1008 -37.57 -6.59 15.20
C TRP A 1008 -37.68 -8.09 14.97
N GLN A 1009 -37.75 -8.50 13.70
CA GLN A 1009 -37.81 -9.91 13.32
C GLN A 1009 -36.56 -10.29 12.55
N GLN A 1010 -36.00 -11.46 12.87
CA GLN A 1010 -34.96 -12.05 12.06
C GLN A 1010 -35.52 -12.34 10.67
N TYR A 1011 -34.77 -11.95 9.62
CA TYR A 1011 -35.15 -12.22 8.23
C TYR A 1011 -35.53 -13.70 8.03
N PRO A 1012 -36.74 -14.03 7.52
CA PRO A 1012 -37.21 -15.42 7.43
C PRO A 1012 -36.31 -16.28 6.52
N ARG A 1013 -35.89 -17.45 7.01
CA ARG A 1013 -35.16 -18.46 6.21
C ARG A 1013 -36.10 -19.23 5.27
N GLU A 1014 -36.66 -18.58 4.26
CA GLU A 1014 -37.46 -19.28 3.23
C GLU A 1014 -36.59 -19.63 2.00
N SER A 1015 -35.74 -20.66 2.12
CA SER A 1015 -35.30 -21.53 0.99
C SER A 1015 -34.11 -22.46 1.31
N ILE A 1016 -33.45 -22.33 2.48
CA ILE A 1016 -32.36 -23.25 2.92
C ILE A 1016 -32.73 -23.93 4.25
N ALA A 1017 -34.03 -24.15 4.50
CA ALA A 1017 -34.54 -24.72 5.74
C ALA A 1017 -34.58 -26.27 5.76
N GLN A 1018 -34.14 -26.97 4.70
CA GLN A 1018 -34.18 -28.44 4.68
C GLN A 1018 -32.85 -29.14 5.02
N ALA A 1019 -31.69 -28.46 5.01
CA ALA A 1019 -30.40 -29.15 5.17
C ALA A 1019 -29.78 -29.06 6.58
N TYR A 1020 -30.15 -28.10 7.42
CA TYR A 1020 -29.56 -27.92 8.75
C TYR A 1020 -30.63 -27.71 9.82
N SER A 1021 -31.37 -28.76 10.14
CA SER A 1021 -32.14 -28.83 11.37
C SER A 1021 -31.55 -29.94 12.25
N ARG A 1022 -30.83 -29.54 13.31
CA ARG A 1022 -30.73 -30.25 14.60
C ARG A 1022 -29.86 -29.44 15.58
N SER A 1023 -30.35 -28.30 16.03
CA SER A 1023 -30.17 -27.77 17.41
C SER A 1023 -30.82 -26.38 17.53
N SER A 1024 -31.49 -26.16 18.67
CA SER A 1024 -32.08 -24.91 19.16
C SER A 1024 -33.09 -24.16 18.26
N ARG A 1025 -34.38 -24.51 18.42
CA ARG A 1025 -35.49 -23.60 18.16
C ARG A 1025 -35.45 -22.49 19.23
N ILE A 1026 -34.96 -21.30 18.89
CA ILE A 1026 -35.27 -20.09 19.66
C ILE A 1026 -36.61 -19.59 19.12
N GLN A 1027 -37.67 -19.70 19.93
CA GLN A 1027 -38.91 -18.97 19.67
C GLN A 1027 -38.61 -17.49 19.93
N ILE A 1028 -38.44 -16.70 18.87
CA ILE A 1028 -38.28 -15.25 18.96
C ILE A 1028 -39.60 -14.69 19.51
N ARG A 1029 -39.60 -14.31 20.79
CA ARG A 1029 -40.66 -13.48 21.39
C ARG A 1029 -40.61 -12.09 20.75
N ASP A 1030 -41.72 -11.36 20.74
CA ASP A 1030 -41.77 -9.99 20.23
C ASP A 1030 -40.79 -9.09 21.00
N ILE A 1031 -39.59 -8.87 20.44
CA ILE A 1031 -38.60 -7.98 21.02
C ILE A 1031 -39.05 -6.53 20.73
N PRO A 1032 -39.14 -5.66 21.75
CA PRO A 1032 -39.54 -4.26 21.58
C PRO A 1032 -38.64 -3.53 20.58
N ASP A 1033 -39.19 -2.58 19.83
CA ASP A 1033 -38.40 -1.70 18.98
C ASP A 1033 -37.56 -0.74 19.86
N LEU A 1034 -36.24 -0.99 19.90
CA LEU A 1034 -35.28 -0.20 20.68
C LEU A 1034 -34.59 0.90 19.85
N LEU A 1035 -34.99 1.09 18.59
CA LEU A 1035 -34.26 1.94 17.65
C LEU A 1035 -34.15 3.39 18.12
N GLY A 1036 -35.24 3.97 18.62
CA GLY A 1036 -35.26 5.34 19.16
C GLY A 1036 -34.32 5.51 20.36
N MET A 1037 -34.36 4.57 21.30
CA MET A 1037 -33.48 4.56 22.48
C MET A 1037 -32.01 4.41 22.07
N ILE A 1038 -31.70 3.52 21.13
CA ILE A 1038 -30.33 3.31 20.66
C ILE A 1038 -29.81 4.55 19.94
N SER A 1039 -30.60 5.15 19.05
CA SER A 1039 -30.23 6.40 18.37
C SER A 1039 -29.93 7.53 19.36
N GLU A 1040 -30.77 7.71 20.37
CA GLU A 1040 -30.54 8.70 21.43
C GLU A 1040 -29.22 8.43 22.16
N GLN A 1041 -28.99 7.19 22.58
CA GLN A 1041 -27.78 6.80 23.30
C GLN A 1041 -26.50 6.97 22.47
N ARG A 1042 -26.55 6.74 21.14
CA ARG A 1042 -25.41 7.00 20.24
C ARG A 1042 -25.09 8.49 20.11
N ILE A 1043 -26.11 9.33 20.00
CA ILE A 1043 -25.93 10.80 19.96
C ILE A 1043 -25.30 11.28 21.26
N LEU A 1044 -25.80 10.82 22.40
CA LEU A 1044 -25.25 11.15 23.72
C LEU A 1044 -23.78 10.74 23.81
N LEU A 1045 -23.44 9.53 23.36
CA LEU A 1045 -22.06 9.05 23.35
C LEU A 1045 -21.13 9.93 22.50
N CYS A 1046 -21.58 10.39 21.32
CA CYS A 1046 -20.84 11.35 20.50
C CYS A 1046 -20.64 12.69 21.21
N ASP A 1047 -21.69 13.24 21.85
CA ASP A 1047 -21.61 14.50 22.59
C ASP A 1047 -20.62 14.43 23.77
N LEU A 1048 -20.58 13.29 24.47
CA LEU A 1048 -19.66 13.08 25.59
C LEU A 1048 -18.18 13.16 25.18
N VAL A 1049 -17.85 12.73 23.96
CA VAL A 1049 -16.48 12.73 23.46
C VAL A 1049 -16.16 13.92 22.55
N GLU A 1050 -17.14 14.76 22.18
CA GLU A 1050 -16.94 15.96 21.34
C GLU A 1050 -15.85 16.88 21.85
N PRO A 1051 -15.83 17.28 23.14
CA PRO A 1051 -14.87 18.26 23.62
C PRO A 1051 -13.43 17.75 23.50
N ILE A 1052 -13.20 16.48 23.88
CA ILE A 1052 -11.86 15.88 23.81
C ILE A 1052 -11.45 15.57 22.36
N ALA A 1053 -12.38 15.13 21.50
CA ALA A 1053 -12.10 14.89 20.09
C ALA A 1053 -11.65 16.17 19.38
N ARG A 1054 -12.34 17.27 19.66
CA ARG A 1054 -12.02 18.62 19.21
C ARG A 1054 -10.66 19.10 19.74
N ALA A 1055 -10.37 18.87 21.02
CA ALA A 1055 -9.09 19.23 21.63
C ALA A 1055 -7.90 18.42 21.10
N LEU A 1056 -8.07 17.10 20.92
CA LEU A 1056 -7.05 16.22 20.34
C LEU A 1056 -6.73 16.60 18.89
N PHE A 1057 -7.73 17.04 18.12
CA PHE A 1057 -7.51 17.59 16.79
C PHE A 1057 -6.62 18.85 16.84
N VAL A 1058 -6.97 19.84 17.68
CA VAL A 1058 -6.18 21.09 17.82
C VAL A 1058 -4.76 20.82 18.33
N TYR A 1059 -4.59 19.91 19.29
CA TYR A 1059 -3.30 19.53 19.86
C TYR A 1059 -2.39 18.81 18.86
N THR A 1060 -2.92 17.89 18.06
CA THR A 1060 -2.15 17.06 17.11
C THR A 1060 -1.67 17.87 15.89
N PHE A 1061 -2.45 18.85 15.45
CA PHE A 1061 -2.14 19.63 14.25
C PHE A 1061 -1.61 21.04 14.54
N GLY A 1062 -1.67 21.52 15.79
CA GLY A 1062 -1.13 22.82 16.19
C GLY A 1062 0.41 22.91 16.29
N SER A 1063 1.13 21.78 16.24
CA SER A 1063 2.60 21.75 16.25
C SER A 1063 3.24 21.65 14.85
N LEU A 1064 2.45 21.39 13.81
CA LEU A 1064 2.92 21.56 12.44
C LEU A 1064 2.88 23.05 12.08
N LYS A 1065 4.01 23.57 11.63
CA LYS A 1065 4.21 24.96 11.18
C LYS A 1065 3.49 25.26 9.86
N TRP A 1066 2.26 24.79 9.67
CA TRP A 1066 1.38 25.21 8.59
C TRP A 1066 0.68 26.50 9.00
N ARG A 1067 0.96 27.57 8.26
CA ARG A 1067 0.14 28.79 8.25
C ARG A 1067 -1.21 28.44 7.61
N THR A 1068 -2.29 28.36 8.37
CA THR A 1068 -3.64 28.77 7.93
C THR A 1068 -4.58 29.03 9.09
N ASP A 1069 -5.30 30.15 8.95
CA ASP A 1069 -6.24 30.79 9.84
C ASP A 1069 -7.60 30.08 9.90
N PHE A 1070 -7.69 28.94 10.60
CA PHE A 1070 -8.98 28.42 11.07
C PHE A 1070 -9.50 29.27 12.25
N GLY A 1071 -9.97 30.48 11.95
CA GLY A 1071 -10.55 31.42 12.91
C GLY A 1071 -11.87 30.93 13.53
N ARG A 1072 -11.73 30.05 14.51
CA ARG A 1072 -12.51 30.03 15.78
C ARG A 1072 -11.69 29.45 16.93
N TYR A 1073 -10.50 28.89 16.66
CA TYR A 1073 -9.50 28.66 17.68
C TYR A 1073 -8.40 29.65 17.38
N GLY A 1074 -8.20 30.63 18.26
CA GLY A 1074 -6.98 31.43 18.23
C GLY A 1074 -5.75 30.51 18.35
N ASN A 1075 -4.60 31.09 18.68
CA ASN A 1075 -3.44 30.33 19.15
C ASN A 1075 -3.74 29.59 20.48
N VAL A 1076 -4.71 28.67 20.49
CA VAL A 1076 -5.11 27.88 21.65
C VAL A 1076 -4.12 26.74 21.75
N LYS A 1077 -2.95 27.06 22.31
CA LYS A 1077 -2.08 26.04 22.88
C LYS A 1077 -2.81 25.43 24.08
N ILE A 1078 -3.52 24.33 23.86
CA ILE A 1078 -4.10 23.54 24.95
C ILE A 1078 -2.93 22.95 25.74
N SER A 1079 -2.83 23.27 27.03
CA SER A 1079 -1.79 22.70 27.88
C SER A 1079 -2.00 21.19 28.04
N SER A 1080 -0.92 20.42 28.21
CA SER A 1080 -1.05 18.98 28.48
C SER A 1080 -1.90 18.70 29.71
N GLY A 1081 -1.88 19.58 30.72
CA GLY A 1081 -2.75 19.49 31.91
C GLY A 1081 -4.23 19.68 31.59
N ALA A 1082 -4.60 20.66 30.76
CA ALA A 1082 -5.98 20.86 30.33
C ALA A 1082 -6.49 19.69 29.48
N LEU A 1083 -5.66 19.16 28.58
CA LEU A 1083 -5.99 17.99 27.75
C LEU A 1083 -6.17 16.72 28.61
N MET A 1084 -5.36 16.55 29.66
CA MET A 1084 -5.52 15.48 30.64
C MET A 1084 -6.83 15.61 31.44
N GLU A 1085 -7.18 16.82 31.89
CA GLU A 1085 -8.44 17.08 32.59
C GLU A 1085 -9.67 16.79 31.70
N MET A 1086 -9.61 17.18 30.43
CA MET A 1086 -10.66 16.86 29.45
C MET A 1086 -10.78 15.35 29.22
N SER A 1087 -9.65 14.64 29.17
CA SER A 1087 -9.62 13.18 29.08
C SER A 1087 -10.25 12.50 30.28
N GLU A 1088 -9.94 12.97 31.50
CA GLU A 1088 -10.55 12.49 32.74
C GLU A 1088 -12.06 12.73 32.77
N LYS A 1089 -12.52 13.92 32.37
CA LYS A 1089 -13.94 14.27 32.31
C LYS A 1089 -14.70 13.39 31.31
N ALA A 1090 -14.19 13.24 30.09
CA ALA A 1090 -14.79 12.39 29.06
C ALA A 1090 -14.88 10.93 29.54
N THR A 1091 -13.79 10.40 30.10
CA THR A 1091 -13.72 9.03 30.64
C THR A 1091 -14.73 8.79 31.75
N SER A 1092 -14.82 9.72 32.71
CA SER A 1092 -15.77 9.64 33.82
C SER A 1092 -17.22 9.71 33.33
N ALA A 1093 -17.50 10.58 32.38
CA ALA A 1093 -18.84 10.72 31.80
C ALA A 1093 -19.24 9.48 30.99
N MET A 1094 -18.30 8.87 30.25
CA MET A 1094 -18.54 7.60 29.55
C MET A 1094 -18.82 6.44 30.52
N PHE A 1095 -18.07 6.32 31.63
CA PHE A 1095 -18.39 5.31 32.65
C PHE A 1095 -19.77 5.54 33.26
N SER A 1096 -20.09 6.78 33.61
CA SER A 1096 -21.42 7.15 34.09
C SER A 1096 -22.51 6.82 33.07
N TRP A 1097 -22.28 7.08 31.78
CA TRP A 1097 -23.21 6.73 30.71
C TRP A 1097 -23.47 5.23 30.66
N LYS A 1098 -22.41 4.39 30.76
CA LYS A 1098 -22.54 2.93 30.76
C LYS A 1098 -23.31 2.43 31.99
N ASP A 1099 -23.02 2.97 33.17
CA ASP A 1099 -23.66 2.59 34.43
C ASP A 1099 -25.14 2.99 34.48
N ASN A 1100 -25.52 4.04 33.75
CA ASN A 1100 -26.89 4.58 33.70
C ASN A 1100 -27.62 4.23 32.40
N LEU A 1101 -27.16 3.24 31.63
CA LEU A 1101 -27.89 2.77 30.45
C LEU A 1101 -29.29 2.28 30.88
N PRO A 1102 -30.35 2.62 30.11
CA PRO A 1102 -31.68 2.09 30.33
C PRO A 1102 -31.69 0.56 30.41
N GLU A 1103 -32.52 -0.02 31.28
CA GLU A 1103 -32.60 -1.47 31.52
C GLU A 1103 -32.65 -2.33 30.25
N PRO A 1104 -33.38 -1.96 29.17
CA PRO A 1104 -33.40 -2.73 27.91
C PRO A 1104 -32.06 -2.78 27.14
N LEU A 1105 -31.12 -1.87 27.42
CA LEU A 1105 -29.84 -1.73 26.73
C LEU A 1105 -28.65 -2.29 27.54
N ASN A 1106 -28.88 -2.72 28.78
CA ASN A 1106 -27.83 -3.22 29.67
C ASN A 1106 -27.69 -4.75 29.56
N LEU A 1107 -26.53 -5.24 29.11
CA LEU A 1107 -26.29 -6.69 28.96
C LEU A 1107 -26.18 -7.44 30.29
N VAL A 1108 -25.82 -6.76 31.39
CA VAL A 1108 -25.56 -7.41 32.70
C VAL A 1108 -26.87 -7.86 33.36
N SER A 1109 -28.01 -7.25 33.01
CA SER A 1109 -29.34 -7.67 33.48
C SER A 1109 -29.96 -8.78 32.63
N GLN A 1110 -29.43 -9.08 31.43
CA GLN A 1110 -30.03 -10.01 30.46
C GLN A 1110 -29.42 -11.41 30.55
N GLY A 1111 -29.59 -12.08 31.69
CA GLY A 1111 -29.24 -13.49 31.85
C GLY A 1111 -29.85 -14.36 30.74
N ASP A 1112 -28.98 -14.90 29.88
CA ASP A 1112 -29.19 -15.92 28.83
C ASP A 1112 -30.29 -15.72 27.77
N ILE A 1113 -31.11 -14.65 27.80
CA ILE A 1113 -32.31 -14.52 26.95
C ILE A 1113 -32.47 -13.07 26.36
N ASP A 1114 -32.63 -12.98 25.03
CA ASP A 1114 -33.12 -11.85 24.21
C ASP A 1114 -32.22 -10.61 23.93
N VAL A 1115 -30.91 -10.79 23.68
CA VAL A 1115 -30.03 -9.69 23.19
C VAL A 1115 -30.19 -9.45 21.69
N THR A 1116 -30.38 -8.19 21.26
CA THR A 1116 -30.47 -7.82 19.83
C THR A 1116 -29.12 -7.40 19.23
N PRO A 1117 -28.91 -7.52 17.89
CA PRO A 1117 -27.67 -7.08 17.27
C PRO A 1117 -27.41 -5.58 17.43
N GLN A 1118 -28.46 -4.76 17.53
CA GLN A 1118 -28.32 -3.30 17.68
C GLN A 1118 -27.70 -2.93 19.04
N VAL A 1119 -28.06 -3.64 20.12
CA VAL A 1119 -27.49 -3.44 21.46
C VAL A 1119 -26.01 -3.84 21.49
N LEU A 1120 -25.65 -4.94 20.83
CA LEU A 1120 -24.24 -5.37 20.73
C LEU A 1120 -23.40 -4.32 20.00
N VAL A 1121 -23.90 -3.74 18.90
CA VAL A 1121 -23.22 -2.68 18.15
C VAL A 1121 -23.01 -1.42 19.01
N LEU A 1122 -24.04 -0.96 19.73
CA LEU A 1122 -23.92 0.19 20.65
C LEU A 1122 -22.79 0.00 21.69
N LEU A 1123 -22.65 -1.22 22.20
CA LEU A 1123 -21.64 -1.53 23.21
C LEU A 1123 -20.24 -1.70 22.60
N LEU A 1124 -20.14 -2.19 21.36
CA LEU A 1124 -18.89 -2.14 20.59
C LEU A 1124 -18.44 -0.69 20.39
N GLU A 1125 -19.35 0.22 20.03
CA GLU A 1125 -19.05 1.65 19.86
C GLU A 1125 -18.53 2.30 21.14
N TYR A 1126 -19.16 2.01 22.29
CA TYR A 1126 -18.69 2.47 23.59
C TYR A 1126 -17.23 2.09 23.85
N HIS A 1127 -16.90 0.80 23.69
CA HIS A 1127 -15.55 0.31 23.94
C HIS A 1127 -14.55 0.81 22.89
N TYR A 1128 -14.98 1.02 21.65
CA TYR A 1128 -14.18 1.64 20.62
C TYR A 1128 -13.83 3.10 20.96
N PHE A 1129 -14.78 3.92 21.43
CA PHE A 1129 -14.49 5.28 21.89
C PHE A 1129 -13.57 5.30 23.12
N GLN A 1130 -13.71 4.34 24.04
CA GLN A 1130 -12.78 4.20 25.18
C GLN A 1130 -11.34 4.00 24.70
N ILE A 1131 -11.13 3.18 23.66
CA ILE A 1131 -9.81 3.01 23.03
C ILE A 1131 -9.33 4.32 22.41
N LEU A 1132 -10.18 5.02 21.63
CA LEU A 1132 -9.77 6.27 20.95
C LEU A 1132 -9.39 7.40 21.92
N VAL A 1133 -10.16 7.58 23.01
CA VAL A 1133 -9.89 8.60 24.05
C VAL A 1133 -8.58 8.32 24.78
N HIS A 1134 -8.25 7.04 25.02
CA HIS A 1134 -7.10 6.64 25.82
C HIS A 1134 -5.82 6.37 25.01
N ARG A 1135 -5.94 6.12 23.70
CA ARG A 1135 -4.83 5.79 22.81
C ARG A 1135 -3.67 6.81 22.89
N PRO A 1136 -3.88 8.15 22.87
CA PRO A 1136 -2.79 9.12 22.97
C PRO A 1136 -1.99 9.05 24.27
N TRP A 1137 -2.58 8.48 25.33
CA TRP A 1137 -2.04 8.43 26.68
C TRP A 1137 -1.44 7.05 27.04
N THR A 1138 -1.24 6.18 26.06
CA THR A 1138 -0.60 4.86 26.27
C THR A 1138 0.90 4.97 26.53
N SER A 1139 1.44 6.19 26.62
CA SER A 1139 2.85 6.53 26.82
C SER A 1139 3.25 6.87 28.25
N ARG A 1140 4.44 6.46 28.71
CA ARG A 1140 4.91 6.68 30.10
C ARG A 1140 5.08 8.17 30.45
N ARG A 1141 5.25 9.06 29.46
CA ARG A 1141 5.61 10.47 29.70
C ARG A 1141 4.42 11.40 29.97
N HIS A 1142 3.21 11.05 29.52
CA HIS A 1142 2.05 11.94 29.60
C HIS A 1142 0.77 11.12 29.82
N GLN A 1143 0.28 10.98 31.06
CA GLN A 1143 -0.98 10.28 31.34
C GLN A 1143 -1.87 11.06 32.31
N PRO A 1144 -3.18 11.14 32.04
CA PRO A 1144 -4.14 11.64 33.02
C PRO A 1144 -4.18 10.71 34.23
N ASN A 1145 -4.33 11.27 35.43
CA ASN A 1145 -4.42 10.53 36.69
C ASN A 1145 -5.82 10.70 37.29
N PRO A 1146 -6.82 9.91 36.85
CA PRO A 1146 -8.20 10.17 37.19
C PRO A 1146 -8.54 9.87 38.65
N GLN A 1147 -9.56 10.53 39.20
CA GLN A 1147 -10.09 10.26 40.55
C GLN A 1147 -10.49 8.79 40.78
N ARG A 1148 -10.76 8.02 39.71
CA ARG A 1148 -10.88 6.55 39.73
C ARG A 1148 -9.83 5.89 38.82
N GLY A 1149 -8.70 5.48 39.39
CA GLY A 1149 -7.70 4.65 38.71
C GLY A 1149 -6.26 5.01 39.10
N ARG A 1150 -5.38 4.01 39.25
CA ARG A 1150 -3.98 4.23 39.68
C ARG A 1150 -3.04 4.47 38.49
N GLY A 1151 -2.53 5.69 38.36
CA GLY A 1151 -1.25 6.02 37.72
C GLY A 1151 -1.08 5.62 36.24
N TYR A 1152 0.17 5.65 35.77
CA TYR A 1152 0.58 5.50 34.35
C TYR A 1152 0.20 4.15 33.67
N GLN A 1153 -0.48 3.25 34.36
CA GLN A 1153 -0.98 2.00 33.79
C GLN A 1153 -2.46 2.09 33.40
N HIS A 1154 -3.12 3.21 33.73
CA HIS A 1154 -4.57 3.36 33.60
C HIS A 1154 -5.05 3.34 32.15
N ALA A 1155 -4.51 4.21 31.28
CA ALA A 1155 -4.92 4.28 29.87
C ALA A 1155 -4.67 2.97 29.12
N ARG A 1156 -3.50 2.35 29.36
CA ARG A 1156 -3.12 1.02 28.87
C ARG A 1156 -4.15 -0.04 29.27
N ARG A 1157 -4.50 -0.08 30.55
CA ARG A 1157 -5.49 -1.02 31.10
C ARG A 1157 -6.89 -0.79 30.53
N ILE A 1158 -7.32 0.46 30.35
CA ILE A 1158 -8.62 0.76 29.72
C ILE A 1158 -8.67 0.28 28.28
N CYS A 1159 -7.63 0.53 27.48
CA CYS A 1159 -7.56 0.05 26.11
C CYS A 1159 -7.63 -1.48 26.05
N VAL A 1160 -6.82 -2.19 26.85
CA VAL A 1160 -6.79 -3.66 26.88
C VAL A 1160 -8.12 -4.23 27.36
N ASN A 1161 -8.66 -3.72 28.47
CA ASN A 1161 -9.96 -4.16 28.99
C ASN A 1161 -11.07 -3.94 27.95
N SER A 1162 -11.09 -2.78 27.29
CA SER A 1162 -12.09 -2.48 26.26
C SER A 1162 -11.97 -3.41 25.07
N ALA A 1163 -10.74 -3.73 24.63
CA ALA A 1163 -10.52 -4.69 23.56
C ALA A 1163 -10.96 -6.12 23.93
N CYS A 1164 -10.73 -6.55 25.19
CA CYS A 1164 -11.25 -7.82 25.70
C CYS A 1164 -12.77 -7.85 25.76
N GLU A 1165 -13.43 -6.78 26.24
CA GLU A 1165 -14.89 -6.70 26.23
C GLU A 1165 -15.46 -6.72 24.81
N MET A 1166 -14.82 -6.01 23.85
CA MET A 1166 -15.20 -6.08 22.44
C MET A 1166 -15.12 -7.51 21.92
N ALA A 1167 -14.07 -8.28 22.25
CA ALA A 1167 -13.97 -9.67 21.87
C ALA A 1167 -15.10 -10.52 22.46
N ARG A 1168 -15.50 -10.30 23.72
CA ARG A 1168 -16.66 -11.01 24.32
C ARG A 1168 -17.97 -10.66 23.62
N ILE A 1169 -18.17 -9.39 23.28
CA ILE A 1169 -19.34 -8.94 22.53
C ILE A 1169 -19.36 -9.59 21.13
N VAL A 1170 -18.22 -9.65 20.44
CA VAL A 1170 -18.09 -10.35 19.16
C VAL A 1170 -18.39 -11.84 19.30
N ALA A 1171 -17.92 -12.52 20.35
CA ALA A 1171 -18.24 -13.93 20.59
C ALA A 1171 -19.76 -14.15 20.79
N ILE A 1172 -20.43 -13.25 21.51
CA ILE A 1172 -21.90 -13.29 21.66
C ILE A 1172 -22.56 -13.08 20.29
N PHE A 1173 -22.09 -12.10 19.51
CA PHE A 1173 -22.60 -11.82 18.16
C PHE A 1173 -22.41 -13.02 17.21
N GLU A 1174 -21.22 -13.61 17.20
CA GLU A 1174 -20.84 -14.81 16.43
C GLU A 1174 -21.77 -15.98 16.76
N SER A 1175 -21.94 -16.28 18.05
CA SER A 1175 -22.74 -17.44 18.50
C SER A 1175 -24.24 -17.32 18.21
N ARG A 1176 -24.79 -16.09 18.21
CA ARG A 1176 -26.24 -15.85 18.07
C ARG A 1176 -26.65 -15.53 16.63
N PHE A 1177 -25.83 -14.77 15.89
CA PHE A 1177 -26.19 -14.23 14.57
C PHE A 1177 -25.18 -14.58 13.47
N GLY A 1178 -23.96 -14.97 13.82
CA GLY A 1178 -22.82 -15.09 12.92
C GLY A 1178 -22.19 -13.73 12.60
N CYS A 1179 -20.86 -13.66 12.48
CA CYS A 1179 -20.16 -12.39 12.24
C CYS A 1179 -20.49 -11.79 10.88
N ARG A 1180 -20.87 -12.61 9.89
CA ARG A 1180 -21.36 -12.18 8.57
C ARG A 1180 -22.56 -11.23 8.62
N ARG A 1181 -23.34 -11.26 9.70
CA ARG A 1181 -24.54 -10.42 9.86
C ARG A 1181 -24.26 -9.13 10.64
N MET A 1182 -23.00 -8.87 10.99
CA MET A 1182 -22.56 -7.60 11.55
C MET A 1182 -22.67 -6.51 10.49
N ASP A 1183 -23.16 -5.34 10.88
CA ASP A 1183 -23.25 -4.24 9.93
C ASP A 1183 -21.86 -3.82 9.43
N VAL A 1184 -21.82 -3.40 8.16
CA VAL A 1184 -20.59 -3.10 7.43
C VAL A 1184 -19.72 -2.06 8.14
N GLU A 1185 -20.32 -1.09 8.81
CA GLU A 1185 -19.58 0.00 9.47
C GLU A 1185 -18.94 -0.46 10.78
N THR A 1186 -19.65 -1.27 11.58
CA THR A 1186 -19.14 -1.82 12.85
C THR A 1186 -17.94 -2.75 12.64
N SER A 1187 -17.88 -3.45 11.50
CA SER A 1187 -16.73 -4.30 11.16
C SER A 1187 -15.39 -3.55 11.19
N GLN A 1188 -15.39 -2.24 10.92
CA GLN A 1188 -14.19 -1.40 10.92
C GLN A 1188 -13.62 -1.08 12.30
N MET A 1189 -14.39 -1.30 13.36
CA MET A 1189 -13.94 -1.04 14.74
C MET A 1189 -13.05 -2.18 15.26
N LEU A 1190 -13.28 -3.41 14.75
CA LEU A 1190 -12.63 -4.62 15.24
C LEU A 1190 -11.11 -4.62 15.06
N PRO A 1191 -10.53 -4.16 13.93
CA PRO A 1191 -9.08 -4.11 13.73
C PRO A 1191 -8.36 -3.30 14.81
N SER A 1192 -8.94 -2.19 15.27
CA SER A 1192 -8.33 -1.37 16.33
C SER A 1192 -8.25 -2.12 17.65
N ALA A 1193 -9.29 -2.87 18.01
CA ALA A 1193 -9.29 -3.71 19.22
C ALA A 1193 -8.33 -4.90 19.09
N ALA A 1194 -8.31 -5.57 17.94
CA ALA A 1194 -7.39 -6.68 17.67
C ALA A 1194 -5.92 -6.24 17.78
N LEU A 1195 -5.58 -5.07 17.22
CA LEU A 1195 -4.24 -4.49 17.37
C LEU A 1195 -3.87 -4.26 18.83
N ILE A 1196 -4.76 -3.69 19.65
CA ILE A 1196 -4.52 -3.51 21.08
C ILE A 1196 -4.25 -4.86 21.78
N LEU A 1197 -4.97 -5.93 21.45
CA LEU A 1197 -4.73 -7.26 22.02
C LEU A 1197 -3.43 -7.89 21.52
N ILE A 1198 -3.03 -7.68 20.25
CA ILE A 1198 -1.73 -8.10 19.72
C ILE A 1198 -0.60 -7.43 20.52
N PHE A 1199 -0.69 -6.12 20.71
CA PHE A 1199 0.28 -5.36 21.51
C PHE A 1199 0.32 -5.81 22.96
N ALA A 1200 -0.84 -6.08 23.57
CA ALA A 1200 -0.93 -6.61 24.92
C ALA A 1200 -0.29 -8.01 25.02
N ALA A 1201 -0.57 -8.90 24.09
CA ALA A 1201 -0.01 -10.26 24.05
C ALA A 1201 1.51 -10.27 23.94
N ILE A 1202 2.09 -9.26 23.27
CA ILE A 1202 3.54 -9.13 23.07
C ILE A 1202 4.22 -8.39 24.22
N SER A 1203 3.52 -7.45 24.86
CA SER A 1203 4.04 -6.70 26.01
C SER A 1203 3.99 -7.48 27.33
N VAL A 1204 3.14 -8.50 27.45
CA VAL A 1204 3.04 -9.38 28.63
C VAL A 1204 4.09 -10.49 28.53
N LEU A 1205 5.34 -10.16 28.85
CA LEU A 1205 6.45 -11.12 28.93
C LEU A 1205 6.80 -11.59 30.34
N ASP A 1206 6.05 -11.19 31.40
CA ASP A 1206 6.46 -11.52 32.78
C ASP A 1206 5.48 -12.31 33.66
N HIS A 1207 4.18 -12.46 33.35
CA HIS A 1207 3.25 -13.24 34.19
C HIS A 1207 2.30 -14.12 33.36
N GLY A 1208 2.43 -15.45 33.50
CA GLY A 1208 1.88 -16.49 32.61
C GLY A 1208 0.36 -16.55 32.48
N ASP A 1209 -0.42 -16.19 33.51
CA ASP A 1209 -1.88 -16.35 33.48
C ASP A 1209 -2.62 -15.30 32.62
N SER A 1210 -2.01 -14.14 32.33
CA SER A 1210 -2.69 -13.06 31.59
C SER A 1210 -2.54 -13.17 30.07
N ARG A 1211 -1.60 -13.97 29.55
CA ARG A 1211 -1.32 -14.05 28.12
C ARG A 1211 -2.32 -14.96 27.40
N ASP A 1212 -2.68 -16.09 28.00
CA ASP A 1212 -3.60 -17.06 27.41
C ASP A 1212 -5.01 -16.47 27.26
N ASP A 1213 -5.49 -15.71 28.25
CA ASP A 1213 -6.78 -14.98 28.18
C ASP A 1213 -6.82 -13.96 27.03
N VAL A 1214 -5.73 -13.22 26.81
CA VAL A 1214 -5.61 -12.25 25.70
C VAL A 1214 -5.60 -12.96 24.36
N LEU A 1215 -4.95 -14.11 24.26
CA LEU A 1215 -4.92 -14.92 23.03
C LEU A 1215 -6.29 -15.51 22.68
N VAL A 1216 -7.08 -15.92 23.68
CA VAL A 1216 -8.47 -16.38 23.46
C VAL A 1216 -9.34 -15.26 22.87
N HIS A 1217 -9.22 -14.04 23.43
CA HIS A 1217 -9.91 -12.87 22.91
C HIS A 1217 -9.44 -12.48 21.51
N LEU A 1218 -8.13 -12.53 21.23
CA LEU A 1218 -7.58 -12.28 19.91
C LEU A 1218 -8.09 -13.31 18.87
N ASN A 1219 -8.14 -14.59 19.23
CA ASN A 1219 -8.66 -15.64 18.36
C ASN A 1219 -10.14 -15.42 17.98
N THR A 1220 -10.93 -14.80 18.86
CA THR A 1220 -12.31 -14.42 18.54
C THR A 1220 -12.36 -13.40 17.40
N PHE A 1221 -11.50 -12.38 17.41
CA PHE A 1221 -11.40 -11.43 16.29
C PHE A 1221 -10.89 -12.09 15.01
N LEU A 1222 -9.90 -12.99 15.09
CA LEU A 1222 -9.38 -13.70 13.92
C LEU A 1222 -10.47 -14.55 13.23
N ARG A 1223 -11.30 -15.26 13.99
CA ARG A 1223 -12.46 -15.98 13.45
C ARG A 1223 -13.50 -15.04 12.85
N ALA A 1224 -13.78 -13.92 13.51
CA ALA A 1224 -14.68 -12.90 12.97
C ALA A 1224 -14.15 -12.31 11.65
N PHE A 1225 -12.83 -12.07 11.53
CA PHE A 1225 -12.22 -11.62 10.28
C PHE A 1225 -12.26 -12.67 9.18
N ASP A 1226 -12.10 -13.96 9.48
CA ASP A 1226 -12.29 -15.01 8.47
C ASP A 1226 -13.73 -15.03 7.94
N GLU A 1227 -14.73 -14.92 8.82
CA GLU A 1227 -16.14 -14.84 8.40
C GLU A 1227 -16.46 -13.57 7.60
N LEU A 1228 -15.95 -12.40 8.02
CA LEU A 1228 -16.17 -11.11 7.36
C LEU A 1228 -15.38 -10.96 6.06
N SER A 1229 -14.16 -11.52 5.99
CA SER A 1229 -13.34 -11.49 4.78
C SER A 1229 -14.04 -12.26 3.66
N ASN A 1230 -14.69 -13.38 3.94
CA ASN A 1230 -15.48 -14.14 2.97
C ASN A 1230 -16.72 -13.38 2.41
N VAL A 1231 -17.03 -12.19 2.94
CA VAL A 1231 -18.10 -11.27 2.50
C VAL A 1231 -17.54 -10.09 1.70
N HIS A 1232 -16.37 -9.57 2.10
CA HIS A 1232 -15.75 -8.36 1.53
C HIS A 1232 -14.60 -8.64 0.54
N SER A 1233 -14.06 -9.87 0.50
CA SER A 1233 -12.92 -10.25 -0.36
C SER A 1233 -13.31 -10.75 -1.75
N ASP A 1234 -14.59 -11.01 -2.04
CA ASP A 1234 -15.01 -11.43 -3.39
C ASP A 1234 -14.95 -10.28 -4.44
N GLY A 1235 -14.48 -9.07 -4.07
CA GLY A 1235 -14.00 -8.03 -4.98
C GLY A 1235 -12.54 -8.20 -5.46
N ILE A 1236 -11.84 -9.22 -4.95
CA ILE A 1236 -10.52 -9.66 -5.44
C ILE A 1236 -10.65 -11.15 -5.75
N GLY A 1237 -10.51 -11.54 -7.01
CA GLY A 1237 -10.80 -12.90 -7.51
C GLY A 1237 -10.03 -14.03 -6.81
N TYR A 1238 -10.51 -14.46 -5.66
CA TYR A 1238 -10.06 -15.64 -4.92
C TYR A 1238 -11.22 -16.63 -4.78
N THR A 1239 -11.51 -17.38 -5.84
CA THR A 1239 -12.37 -18.57 -5.70
C THR A 1239 -11.53 -19.76 -5.23
N GLY A 1240 -11.24 -19.81 -3.92
CA GLY A 1240 -10.72 -21.00 -3.27
C GLY A 1240 -11.85 -21.96 -2.90
N ARG A 1241 -11.91 -23.12 -3.55
CA ARG A 1241 -12.75 -24.25 -3.12
C ARG A 1241 -12.34 -24.67 -1.70
N LYS A 1242 -13.24 -24.55 -0.72
CA LYS A 1242 -13.14 -25.34 0.53
C LYS A 1242 -13.21 -26.82 0.14
N ARG A 1243 -12.13 -27.56 0.40
CA ARG A 1243 -12.17 -29.03 0.48
C ARG A 1243 -12.97 -29.37 1.74
N GLU A 1244 -14.14 -29.98 1.55
CA GLU A 1244 -14.73 -30.83 2.57
C GLU A 1244 -13.80 -32.04 2.75
N ASN A 1245 -13.45 -32.34 4.01
CA ASN A 1245 -12.60 -33.43 4.52
C ASN A 1245 -11.22 -32.99 5.03
N ASP A 1246 -11.19 -32.25 6.13
CA ASP A 1246 -10.14 -32.43 7.14
C ASP A 1246 -10.79 -32.36 8.52
N GLU A 1247 -10.68 -33.47 9.25
CA GLU A 1247 -11.08 -33.57 10.66
C GLU A 1247 -10.24 -32.59 11.50
N VAL A 1248 -10.92 -31.87 12.39
CA VAL A 1248 -10.28 -30.92 13.32
C VAL A 1248 -9.43 -31.69 14.32
N VAL A 1249 -8.10 -31.63 14.16
CA VAL A 1249 -7.15 -31.98 15.23
C VAL A 1249 -6.93 -30.72 16.09
N PRO A 1250 -7.28 -30.71 17.39
CA PRO A 1250 -7.04 -29.55 18.25
C PRO A 1250 -5.54 -29.44 18.56
N GLY A 1251 -4.91 -28.32 18.18
CA GLY A 1251 -3.55 -27.99 18.64
C GLY A 1251 -2.56 -27.39 17.64
N ARG A 1252 -2.92 -27.14 16.37
CA ARG A 1252 -2.04 -26.40 15.45
C ARG A 1252 -2.67 -25.08 15.04
N VAL A 1253 -2.09 -23.99 15.54
CA VAL A 1253 -2.30 -22.62 15.05
C VAL A 1253 -1.74 -22.54 13.63
N PRO A 1254 -2.55 -22.30 12.58
CA PRO A 1254 -2.03 -21.93 11.28
C PRO A 1254 -1.42 -20.54 11.41
N ALA A 1255 -0.12 -20.42 11.20
CA ALA A 1255 0.53 -19.12 11.10
C ALA A 1255 -0.01 -18.39 9.86
N MET A 1256 -0.64 -17.22 10.02
CA MET A 1256 -0.97 -16.37 8.88
C MET A 1256 -0.94 -14.87 9.23
N HIS A 1257 -0.02 -14.21 8.52
CA HIS A 1257 0.02 -12.88 7.89
C HIS A 1257 -0.53 -11.63 8.58
#